data_AF-A0A7W9DDH6-F1
#
_entry.id   AF-A0A7W9DDH6-F1
#
_cell.length_a   1.000
_cell.length_b   1.000
_cell.length_c   1.000
_cell.angle_alpha   90.00
_cell.angle_beta   90.00
_cell.angle_gamma   90.00
#
_symmetry.space_group_name_H-M   'P 1'
#
loop_
_entity.id
_entity.type
_entity.pdbx_description
1 polymer ?
#
loop_
_entity_poly.entity_id
_entity_poly.type
_entity_poly.pdbx_seq_one_letter_code
_entity_poly.pdbx_strand_id
1 'polypeptide(L)'
;MSQKQGVAPGLSAGGKIWLDKSGGLVLGKLIKSGGAGSVYLLPGAPAQVAKLYHPYLDRVRNRRKLEAMLELSPELPDQLENGQRYVQIAWPQAAVFDGEGGFAGFVMPLLDMAQTAELEHIMQERQARAAGLPTGLGPKLTLAANLAAVIDALHQQQHYVVDLKPVNLRFYRDSLYIAMLDCDGFSIQGHAERFPAEQFTVDYLAPEFQRKGMPAGAEPAQDRFALAVVIFQLLNFGIHPYSGRPANPQVPTDIPGRIRDGYYAYGVQRQKLMAPNATSGHALMPPELRAMFDRAFGNSPKAVRPSAADWALLLRAYAQRSGGKLTVCKRNPEHQHFTGLGCAACARDRIIAAAAQAQAQAQNQQPAVRQHAPGQTPALVGASPVSGKRWTMAVALVLALLFILMGFSIWLSSEEEKEQGQKVAQEAGRERLQWHTPKPAGFLQSDASKLLHTLTQDMSRGDDPALTRDLQLLYRTATHNNSGYQGDRARQQLRTTLMEGLGALPGYQPDLANTYRDQLQADPRDYLAAAALGRMHLSLNEPQAARQYFEQAVWARPTDGVAWLGLAATALLRGDKDDAIHLVALGYLTAQRYAIQNAMPAEDGEAPDNGVERTQRRMDRAGKVLRMAQSGAYPKRWDQILDQGAVLSKKLQALPPLPDQAASIVSGSMQTLHYQVADPANAEGSNQLTLSIGANGALTSVQARQALETMLNQVILNGVKTWKLQPAVQHGRLQDSKVDILLRYRNGQISFMAAPSAS
;
A
#
# COMPACT_ATOMS: atom_id res chain seq x y z
N MET A 1 -32.39 2.78 -32.23
CA MET A 1 -32.06 2.58 -30.81
C MET A 1 -31.29 1.28 -30.68
N SER A 2 -29.98 1.36 -30.40
CA SER A 2 -29.07 0.20 -30.50
C SER A 2 -28.98 -0.53 -29.15
N GLN A 3 -29.39 -1.81 -29.13
CA GLN A 3 -29.21 -2.82 -28.07
C GLN A 3 -27.72 -3.18 -27.80
N LYS A 4 -26.77 -2.27 -28.01
CA LYS A 4 -25.32 -2.54 -27.85
C LYS A 4 -24.69 -2.00 -26.58
N GLN A 5 -25.48 -1.48 -25.64
CA GLN A 5 -24.99 -1.10 -24.31
C GLN A 5 -25.75 -1.93 -23.29
N GLY A 6 -25.12 -3.02 -22.83
CA GLY A 6 -25.68 -3.98 -21.88
C GLY A 6 -25.83 -3.39 -20.48
N VAL A 7 -26.68 -2.39 -20.34
CA VAL A 7 -26.99 -1.71 -19.09
C VAL A 7 -28.46 -2.03 -18.77
N ALA A 8 -28.75 -2.39 -17.52
CA ALA A 8 -30.12 -2.70 -17.11
C ALA A 8 -31.05 -1.52 -17.43
N PRO A 9 -32.31 -1.76 -17.87
CA PRO A 9 -33.23 -0.68 -18.21
C PRO A 9 -33.37 0.30 -17.04
N GLY A 10 -33.09 1.59 -17.30
CA GLY A 10 -33.11 2.67 -16.28
C GLY A 10 -31.75 3.11 -15.74
N LEU A 11 -30.65 2.39 -16.01
CA LEU A 11 -29.29 2.72 -15.53
C LEU A 11 -28.40 3.42 -16.58
N SER A 12 -28.98 4.23 -17.47
CA SER A 12 -28.25 5.03 -18.46
C SER A 12 -28.18 6.51 -18.07
N ALA A 13 -27.54 7.36 -18.88
CA ALA A 13 -27.53 8.81 -18.64
C ALA A 13 -28.97 9.35 -18.51
N GLY A 14 -29.24 10.11 -17.44
CA GLY A 14 -30.57 10.57 -17.03
C GLY A 14 -31.32 9.61 -16.09
N GLY A 15 -30.83 8.38 -15.91
CA GLY A 15 -31.36 7.39 -14.99
C GLY A 15 -31.14 7.76 -13.52
N LYS A 16 -31.99 7.24 -12.64
CA LYS A 16 -31.86 7.41 -11.18
C LYS A 16 -31.15 6.21 -10.57
N ILE A 17 -30.32 6.49 -9.58
CA ILE A 17 -29.65 5.51 -8.73
C ILE A 17 -29.84 5.90 -7.27
N TRP A 18 -29.67 4.93 -6.36
CA TRP A 18 -29.87 5.13 -4.93
C TRP A 18 -28.61 4.75 -4.16
N LEU A 19 -28.21 5.58 -3.20
CA LEU A 19 -27.18 5.23 -2.22
C LEU A 19 -27.87 4.62 -0.99
N ASP A 20 -27.19 3.72 -0.27
CA ASP A 20 -27.78 3.07 0.91
C ASP A 20 -28.31 4.13 1.90
N LYS A 21 -29.59 4.02 2.27
CA LYS A 21 -30.31 4.87 3.23
C LYS A 21 -30.33 6.39 2.99
N SER A 22 -29.91 6.92 1.83
CA SER A 22 -30.02 8.37 1.54
C SER A 22 -30.10 8.71 0.05
N GLY A 23 -31.00 9.65 -0.29
CA GLY A 23 -31.07 10.46 -1.53
C GLY A 23 -30.82 9.78 -2.89
N GLY A 24 -31.82 9.77 -3.77
CA GLY A 24 -31.62 9.38 -5.17
C GLY A 24 -30.71 10.35 -5.93
N LEU A 25 -29.71 9.84 -6.65
CA LEU A 25 -28.84 10.60 -7.54
C LEU A 25 -29.21 10.33 -9.00
N VAL A 26 -28.91 11.29 -9.88
CA VAL A 26 -29.12 11.16 -11.33
C VAL A 26 -27.79 10.87 -12.01
N LEU A 27 -27.76 9.87 -12.89
CA LEU A 27 -26.61 9.57 -13.73
C LEU A 27 -26.43 10.65 -14.80
N GLY A 28 -25.25 11.25 -14.85
CA GLY A 28 -24.86 12.21 -15.86
C GLY A 28 -24.26 11.54 -17.10
N LYS A 29 -23.33 12.25 -17.75
CA LYS A 29 -22.63 11.76 -18.95
C LYS A 29 -21.77 10.54 -18.63
N LEU A 30 -21.80 9.55 -19.53
CA LEU A 30 -20.88 8.41 -19.53
C LEU A 30 -19.45 8.90 -19.82
N ILE A 31 -18.52 8.58 -18.94
CA ILE A 31 -17.09 8.90 -19.07
C ILE A 31 -16.38 7.79 -19.84
N LYS A 32 -16.59 6.54 -19.41
CA LYS A 32 -15.91 5.36 -19.94
C LYS A 32 -16.77 4.12 -19.69
N SER A 33 -16.70 3.15 -20.61
CA SER A 33 -17.25 1.81 -20.42
C SER A 33 -16.14 0.80 -20.67
N GLY A 34 -15.94 -0.14 -19.74
CA GLY A 34 -14.93 -1.20 -19.81
C GLY A 34 -15.52 -2.58 -19.53
N GLY A 35 -14.67 -3.60 -19.36
CA GLY A 35 -15.11 -4.98 -19.12
C GLY A 35 -15.82 -5.21 -17.78
N ALA A 36 -15.47 -4.44 -16.75
CA ALA A 36 -16.09 -4.59 -15.43
C ALA A 36 -17.31 -3.67 -15.22
N GLY A 37 -17.51 -2.64 -16.04
CA GLY A 37 -18.62 -1.71 -15.83
C GLY A 37 -18.50 -0.40 -16.58
N SER A 38 -19.46 0.48 -16.33
CA SER A 38 -19.60 1.80 -16.95
C SER A 38 -19.51 2.91 -15.90
N VAL A 39 -18.71 3.94 -16.17
CA VAL A 39 -18.46 5.06 -15.25
C VAL A 39 -19.20 6.31 -15.73
N TYR A 40 -20.04 6.87 -14.87
CA TYR A 40 -20.89 8.03 -15.13
C TYR A 40 -20.55 9.20 -14.20
N LEU A 41 -20.62 10.43 -14.72
CA LEU A 41 -20.63 11.64 -13.89
C LEU A 41 -21.90 11.69 -13.02
N LEU A 42 -21.81 12.39 -11.89
CA LEU A 42 -22.95 12.62 -10.99
C LEU A 42 -23.19 14.14 -10.86
N PRO A 43 -24.15 14.73 -11.59
CA PRO A 43 -24.43 16.16 -11.50
C PRO A 43 -24.80 16.63 -10.08
N GLY A 44 -25.48 15.78 -9.31
CA GLY A 44 -25.81 16.05 -7.89
C GLY A 44 -24.65 15.84 -6.92
N ALA A 45 -23.51 15.30 -7.39
CA ALA A 45 -22.32 15.03 -6.59
C ALA A 45 -21.06 15.21 -7.44
N PRO A 46 -20.68 16.45 -7.81
CA PRO A 46 -19.68 16.73 -8.85
C PRO A 46 -18.26 16.27 -8.52
N ALA A 47 -17.96 15.99 -7.24
CA ALA A 47 -16.68 15.44 -6.80
C ALA A 47 -16.62 13.90 -6.87
N GLN A 48 -17.66 13.24 -7.37
CA GLN A 48 -17.80 11.80 -7.42
C GLN A 48 -18.25 11.31 -8.82
N VAL A 49 -18.00 10.03 -9.06
CA VAL A 49 -18.52 9.29 -10.21
C VAL A 49 -19.16 7.99 -9.74
N ALA A 50 -20.12 7.48 -10.50
CA ALA A 50 -20.70 6.16 -10.29
C ALA A 50 -20.11 5.16 -11.27
N LYS A 51 -19.60 4.03 -10.78
CA LYS A 51 -19.25 2.86 -11.60
C LYS A 51 -20.35 1.81 -11.44
N LEU A 52 -21.02 1.49 -12.53
CA LEU A 52 -22.10 0.50 -12.57
C LEU A 52 -21.60 -0.81 -13.19
N TYR A 53 -21.79 -1.92 -12.50
CA TYR A 53 -21.41 -3.25 -12.98
C TYR A 53 -22.33 -3.72 -14.10
N HIS A 54 -21.75 -4.35 -15.12
CA HIS A 54 -22.54 -4.96 -16.19
C HIS A 54 -23.41 -6.12 -15.64
N PRO A 55 -24.60 -6.38 -16.21
CA PRO A 55 -25.53 -7.40 -15.72
C PRO A 55 -24.99 -8.84 -15.74
N TYR A 56 -24.01 -9.15 -16.59
CA TYR A 56 -23.44 -10.49 -16.72
C TYR A 56 -22.38 -10.82 -15.66
N LEU A 57 -21.97 -9.85 -14.84
CA LEU A 57 -21.00 -10.07 -13.76
C LEU A 57 -21.69 -10.62 -12.52
N ASP A 58 -20.93 -11.35 -11.70
CA ASP A 58 -21.41 -11.84 -10.39
C ASP A 58 -21.58 -10.68 -9.40
N ARG A 59 -22.78 -10.09 -9.41
CA ARG A 59 -23.14 -8.96 -8.56
C ARG A 59 -23.18 -9.32 -7.08
N VAL A 60 -23.38 -10.58 -6.71
CA VAL A 60 -23.37 -11.02 -5.31
C VAL A 60 -21.96 -11.01 -4.78
N ARG A 61 -21.01 -11.60 -5.52
CA ARG A 61 -19.58 -11.54 -5.17
C ARG A 61 -19.05 -10.12 -5.19
N ASN A 62 -19.40 -9.32 -6.19
CA ASN A 62 -18.98 -7.92 -6.28
C ASN A 62 -19.49 -7.09 -5.11
N ARG A 63 -20.74 -7.32 -4.67
CA ARG A 63 -21.29 -6.66 -3.49
C ARG A 63 -20.51 -6.99 -2.22
N ARG A 64 -20.25 -8.29 -1.95
CA ARG A 64 -19.47 -8.70 -0.77
C ARG A 64 -18.06 -8.10 -0.76
N LYS A 65 -17.39 -8.10 -1.91
CA LYS A 65 -16.07 -7.46 -2.06
C LYS A 65 -16.15 -5.96 -1.79
N LEU A 66 -17.14 -5.28 -2.36
CA LEU A 66 -17.35 -3.84 -2.18
C LEU A 66 -17.62 -3.51 -0.71
N GLU A 67 -18.47 -4.27 -0.02
CA GLU A 67 -18.76 -4.08 1.41
C GLU A 67 -17.47 -4.20 2.23
N ALA A 68 -16.62 -5.21 1.94
CA ALA A 68 -15.31 -5.33 2.56
C ALA A 68 -14.38 -4.14 2.23
N MET A 69 -14.40 -3.61 1.00
CA MET A 69 -13.61 -2.43 0.63
C MET A 69 -14.07 -1.16 1.34
N LEU A 70 -15.38 -0.97 1.52
CA LEU A 70 -15.93 0.18 2.24
C LEU A 70 -15.53 0.13 3.72
N GLU A 71 -15.66 -1.04 4.34
CA GLU A 71 -15.28 -1.26 5.74
C GLU A 71 -13.76 -1.13 5.96
N LEU A 72 -12.95 -1.65 5.04
CA LEU A 72 -11.49 -1.65 5.10
C LEU A 72 -10.88 -0.54 4.25
N SER A 73 -11.51 0.64 4.25
CA SER A 73 -11.01 1.79 3.49
C SER A 73 -9.56 2.09 3.89
N PRO A 74 -8.63 2.17 2.92
CA PRO A 74 -7.23 2.31 3.23
C PRO A 74 -6.96 3.66 3.89
N GLU A 75 -6.09 3.64 4.90
CA GLU A 75 -5.49 4.81 5.53
C GLU A 75 -4.51 5.54 4.58
N LEU A 76 -5.03 6.02 3.46
CA LEU A 76 -4.33 6.77 2.44
C LEU A 76 -5.24 7.94 2.01
N PRO A 77 -5.32 8.99 2.83
CA PRO A 77 -6.21 10.10 2.55
C PRO A 77 -5.72 10.92 1.35
N ASP A 78 -6.61 11.72 0.79
CA ASP A 78 -6.25 12.66 -0.27
C ASP A 78 -5.24 13.68 0.25
N GLN A 79 -4.32 14.09 -0.63
CA GLN A 79 -3.37 15.15 -0.32
C GLN A 79 -4.06 16.50 -0.48
N LEU A 80 -3.79 17.41 0.45
CA LEU A 80 -4.29 18.78 0.43
C LEU A 80 -3.09 19.72 0.42
N GLU A 81 -2.94 20.46 -0.67
CA GLU A 81 -1.85 21.42 -0.83
C GLU A 81 -2.39 22.69 -1.46
N ASN A 82 -2.18 23.84 -0.79
CA ASN A 82 -2.64 25.16 -1.21
C ASN A 82 -4.16 25.23 -1.54
N GLY A 83 -5.01 24.63 -0.69
CA GLY A 83 -6.46 24.57 -0.90
C GLY A 83 -6.91 23.62 -2.02
N GLN A 84 -5.99 22.93 -2.69
CA GLN A 84 -6.29 21.97 -3.76
C GLN A 84 -6.25 20.53 -3.23
N ARG A 85 -7.26 19.76 -3.60
CA ARG A 85 -7.42 18.35 -3.22
C ARG A 85 -6.89 17.43 -4.33
N TYR A 86 -6.00 16.52 -3.95
CA TYR A 86 -5.37 15.55 -4.83
C TYR A 86 -5.77 14.13 -4.40
N VAL A 87 -6.63 13.51 -5.21
CA VAL A 87 -7.13 12.16 -4.98
C VAL A 87 -6.05 11.16 -5.34
N GLN A 88 -5.63 10.35 -4.36
CA GLN A 88 -4.55 9.38 -4.57
C GLN A 88 -5.05 8.02 -5.10
N ILE A 89 -6.27 7.64 -4.73
CA ILE A 89 -6.88 6.37 -5.12
C ILE A 89 -8.37 6.59 -5.41
N ALA A 90 -8.86 6.01 -6.51
CA ALA A 90 -10.29 5.98 -6.83
C ALA A 90 -11.01 4.88 -6.01
N TRP A 91 -10.90 4.95 -4.68
CA TRP A 91 -11.48 3.95 -3.77
C TRP A 91 -13.01 4.07 -3.69
N PRO A 92 -13.76 2.96 -3.56
CA PRO A 92 -15.20 3.02 -3.36
C PRO A 92 -15.59 3.79 -2.09
N GLN A 93 -16.69 4.54 -2.15
CA GLN A 93 -17.19 5.39 -1.05
C GLN A 93 -18.60 5.03 -0.59
N ALA A 94 -19.44 4.50 -1.49
CA ALA A 94 -20.74 3.93 -1.14
C ALA A 94 -21.23 2.96 -2.21
N ALA A 95 -22.09 2.01 -1.81
CA ALA A 95 -22.80 1.13 -2.73
C ALA A 95 -23.93 1.86 -3.46
N VAL A 96 -24.19 1.44 -4.70
CA VAL A 96 -25.23 1.97 -5.58
C VAL A 96 -26.26 0.89 -5.87
N PHE A 97 -27.53 1.27 -5.78
CA PHE A 97 -28.69 0.42 -6.06
C PHE A 97 -29.52 1.00 -7.20
N ASP A 98 -30.24 0.13 -7.90
CA ASP A 98 -31.26 0.48 -8.89
C ASP A 98 -32.63 0.75 -8.23
N GLY A 99 -33.63 1.07 -9.05
CA GLY A 99 -34.96 1.49 -8.58
C GLY A 99 -35.79 0.37 -7.97
N GLU A 100 -35.35 -0.88 -8.14
CA GLU A 100 -35.96 -2.06 -7.56
C GLU A 100 -35.22 -2.49 -6.28
N GLY A 101 -34.19 -1.75 -5.87
CA GLY A 101 -33.34 -2.07 -4.72
C GLY A 101 -32.24 -3.09 -5.03
N GLY A 102 -32.04 -3.44 -6.30
CA GLY A 102 -30.98 -4.33 -6.77
C GLY A 102 -29.62 -3.65 -6.71
N PHE A 103 -28.59 -4.37 -6.23
CA PHE A 103 -27.22 -3.88 -6.25
C PHE A 103 -26.74 -3.66 -7.70
N ALA A 104 -26.27 -2.45 -7.99
CA ALA A 104 -25.89 -2.01 -9.33
C ALA A 104 -24.42 -1.61 -9.47
N GLY A 105 -23.76 -1.17 -8.39
CA GLY A 105 -22.38 -0.70 -8.46
C GLY A 105 -21.95 0.10 -7.24
N PHE A 106 -21.12 1.12 -7.44
CA PHE A 106 -20.62 1.97 -6.36
C PHE A 106 -20.30 3.40 -6.84
N VAL A 107 -20.19 4.32 -5.90
CA VAL A 107 -19.61 5.66 -6.13
C VAL A 107 -18.18 5.73 -5.62
N MET A 108 -17.35 6.54 -6.28
CA MET A 108 -15.94 6.77 -5.94
C MET A 108 -15.56 8.22 -6.26
N PRO A 109 -14.44 8.77 -5.74
CA PRO A 109 -14.02 10.12 -6.06
C PRO A 109 -13.79 10.30 -7.57
N LEU A 110 -14.14 11.49 -8.09
CA LEU A 110 -13.76 11.89 -9.44
C LEU A 110 -12.29 12.31 -9.45
N LEU A 111 -11.48 11.64 -10.26
CA LEU A 111 -10.11 12.08 -10.53
C LEU A 111 -10.12 13.16 -11.63
N ASP A 112 -9.45 14.28 -11.39
CA ASP A 112 -9.31 15.35 -12.38
C ASP A 112 -8.37 14.90 -13.51
N MET A 113 -8.96 14.53 -14.65
CA MET A 113 -8.22 14.06 -15.81
C MET A 113 -7.42 15.17 -16.50
N ALA A 114 -7.79 16.44 -16.33
CA ALA A 114 -7.09 17.57 -16.94
C ALA A 114 -5.79 17.89 -16.19
N GLN A 115 -5.82 17.79 -14.86
CA GLN A 115 -4.65 18.03 -14.01
C GLN A 115 -3.70 16.83 -13.88
N THR A 116 -4.14 15.66 -14.29
CA THR A 116 -3.33 14.44 -14.24
C THR A 116 -2.75 14.07 -15.60
N ALA A 117 -1.67 13.30 -15.58
CA ALA A 117 -1.11 12.63 -16.74
C ALA A 117 -0.89 11.14 -16.44
N GLU A 118 -0.94 10.31 -17.49
CA GLU A 118 -0.62 8.89 -17.36
C GLU A 118 0.88 8.72 -17.12
N LEU A 119 1.23 7.76 -16.25
CA LEU A 119 2.62 7.50 -15.90
C LEU A 119 3.44 7.09 -17.14
N GLU A 120 2.83 6.41 -18.11
CA GLU A 120 3.50 6.03 -19.37
C GLU A 120 4.02 7.25 -20.15
N HIS A 121 3.30 8.37 -20.14
CA HIS A 121 3.70 9.57 -20.88
C HIS A 121 5.05 10.11 -20.42
N ILE A 122 5.37 10.04 -19.12
CA ILE A 122 6.64 10.56 -18.60
C ILE A 122 7.81 9.57 -18.76
N MET A 123 7.52 8.28 -18.90
CA MET A 123 8.54 7.24 -19.16
C MET A 123 9.24 7.47 -20.49
N GLN A 124 8.49 7.90 -21.51
CA GLN A 124 8.98 8.13 -22.87
C GLN A 124 9.15 9.63 -23.15
N GLU A 125 10.38 10.04 -23.46
CA GLU A 125 10.74 11.45 -23.64
C GLU A 125 9.93 12.19 -24.72
N ARG A 126 9.62 11.54 -25.84
CA ARG A 126 8.80 12.15 -26.91
C ARG A 126 7.38 12.44 -26.42
N GLN A 127 6.79 11.51 -25.68
CA GLN A 127 5.44 11.67 -25.13
C GLN A 127 5.44 12.73 -24.01
N ALA A 128 6.47 12.71 -23.15
CA ALA A 128 6.66 13.70 -22.10
C ALA A 128 6.69 15.12 -22.67
N ARG A 129 7.51 15.36 -23.71
CA ARG A 129 7.56 16.67 -24.39
C ARG A 129 6.22 17.06 -25.00
N ALA A 130 5.57 16.14 -25.72
CA ALA A 130 4.27 16.41 -26.35
C ALA A 130 3.18 16.77 -25.33
N ALA A 131 3.27 16.22 -24.11
CA ALA A 131 2.35 16.48 -23.01
C ALA A 131 2.75 17.66 -22.10
N GLY A 132 3.87 18.34 -22.39
CA GLY A 132 4.42 19.41 -21.56
C GLY A 132 4.96 18.94 -20.20
N LEU A 133 5.32 17.66 -20.09
CA LEU A 133 5.82 17.03 -18.86
C LEU A 133 7.34 17.15 -18.76
N PRO A 134 7.89 17.16 -17.53
CA PRO A 134 9.33 17.21 -17.35
C PRO A 134 10.01 15.95 -17.87
N THR A 135 11.15 16.12 -18.54
CA THR A 135 11.94 15.03 -19.16
C THR A 135 13.10 14.55 -18.29
N GLY A 136 13.50 15.37 -17.30
CA GLY A 136 14.61 15.11 -16.39
C GLY A 136 14.41 13.90 -15.46
N LEU A 137 15.51 13.45 -14.86
CA LEU A 137 15.53 12.26 -13.99
C LEU A 137 14.87 12.52 -12.61
N GLY A 138 14.95 13.74 -12.07
CA GLY A 138 14.43 14.09 -10.75
C GLY A 138 12.92 13.84 -10.59
N PRO A 139 12.06 14.34 -11.50
CA PRO A 139 10.62 14.06 -11.45
C PRO A 139 10.31 12.57 -11.55
N LYS A 140 11.07 11.80 -12.35
CA LYS A 140 10.90 10.34 -12.47
C LYS A 140 11.25 9.61 -11.18
N LEU A 141 12.31 10.04 -10.48
CA LEU A 141 12.67 9.53 -9.15
C LEU A 141 11.62 9.88 -8.10
N THR A 142 11.09 11.11 -8.15
CA THR A 142 10.03 11.56 -7.24
C THR A 142 8.77 10.74 -7.43
N LEU A 143 8.34 10.52 -8.68
CA LEU A 143 7.20 9.66 -8.99
C LEU A 143 7.42 8.21 -8.55
N ALA A 144 8.63 7.66 -8.76
CA ALA A 144 8.96 6.31 -8.32
C ALA A 144 8.92 6.18 -6.79
N ALA A 145 9.41 7.19 -6.05
CA ALA A 145 9.36 7.23 -4.59
C ALA A 145 7.92 7.37 -4.07
N ASN A 146 7.12 8.26 -4.66
CA ASN A 146 5.72 8.47 -4.30
C ASN A 146 4.88 7.22 -4.58
N LEU A 147 5.09 6.57 -5.73
CA LEU A 147 4.42 5.31 -6.06
C LEU A 147 4.77 4.23 -5.04
N ALA A 148 6.05 4.06 -4.72
CA ALA A 148 6.46 3.09 -3.72
C ALA A 148 5.84 3.37 -2.34
N ALA A 149 5.70 4.64 -1.94
CA ALA A 149 5.04 5.01 -0.69
C ALA A 149 3.53 4.69 -0.68
N VAL A 150 2.82 4.95 -1.79
CA VAL A 150 1.40 4.60 -1.94
C VAL A 150 1.20 3.08 -1.87
N ILE A 151 2.04 2.30 -2.58
CA ILE A 151 1.96 0.83 -2.55
C ILE A 151 2.28 0.30 -1.15
N ASP A 152 3.24 0.89 -0.44
CA ASP A 152 3.56 0.50 0.94
C ASP A 152 2.36 0.73 1.88
N ALA A 153 1.70 1.88 1.79
CA ALA A 153 0.52 2.18 2.59
C ALA A 153 -0.64 1.19 2.35
N LEU A 154 -0.82 0.73 1.11
CA LEU A 154 -1.79 -0.32 0.76
C LEU A 154 -1.36 -1.69 1.31
N HIS A 155 -0.08 -2.06 1.15
CA HIS A 155 0.46 -3.34 1.61
C HIS A 155 0.41 -3.49 3.13
N GLN A 156 0.62 -2.41 3.89
CA GLN A 156 0.47 -2.40 5.36
C GLN A 156 -0.94 -2.78 5.81
N GLN A 157 -1.94 -2.62 4.94
CA GLN A 157 -3.35 -2.94 5.18
C GLN A 157 -3.79 -4.20 4.44
N GLN A 158 -2.85 -4.96 3.88
CA GLN A 158 -3.08 -6.18 3.11
C GLN A 158 -3.98 -5.98 1.87
N HIS A 159 -3.94 -4.76 1.31
CA HIS A 159 -4.54 -4.44 0.02
C HIS A 159 -3.46 -4.53 -1.06
N TYR A 160 -3.66 -5.39 -2.06
CA TYR A 160 -2.66 -5.65 -3.09
C TYR A 160 -3.22 -5.35 -4.47
N VAL A 161 -2.42 -4.68 -5.30
CA VAL A 161 -2.86 -4.16 -6.60
C VAL A 161 -2.97 -5.28 -7.63
N VAL A 162 -1.99 -6.19 -7.63
CA VAL A 162 -1.78 -7.36 -8.50
C VAL A 162 -1.56 -7.00 -9.98
N ASP A 163 -2.47 -6.21 -10.56
CA ASP A 163 -2.38 -5.68 -11.93
C ASP A 163 -1.72 -4.29 -11.95
N LEU A 164 -0.58 -4.16 -11.28
CA LEU A 164 0.18 -2.91 -11.22
C LEU A 164 0.90 -2.68 -12.56
N LYS A 165 0.41 -1.71 -13.33
CA LYS A 165 0.94 -1.36 -14.66
C LYS A 165 0.76 0.13 -14.96
N PRO A 166 1.59 0.73 -15.84
CA PRO A 166 1.59 2.18 -16.08
C PRO A 166 0.23 2.77 -16.49
N VAL A 167 -0.60 2.04 -17.25
CA VAL A 167 -1.91 2.53 -17.70
C VAL A 167 -2.93 2.71 -16.55
N ASN A 168 -2.75 2.00 -15.44
CA ASN A 168 -3.58 2.15 -14.24
C ASN A 168 -3.05 3.25 -13.29
N LEU A 169 -1.92 3.87 -13.64
CA LEU A 169 -1.22 4.84 -12.81
C LEU A 169 -1.21 6.22 -13.48
N ARG A 170 -1.62 7.21 -12.72
CA ARG A 170 -1.57 8.62 -13.10
C ARG A 170 -0.81 9.39 -12.05
N PHE A 171 -0.47 10.63 -12.39
CA PHE A 171 0.10 11.56 -11.43
C PHE A 171 -0.37 12.98 -11.72
N TYR A 172 -0.41 13.81 -10.69
CA TYR A 172 -0.70 15.22 -10.81
C TYR A 172 0.51 15.97 -11.34
N ARG A 173 0.31 16.76 -12.40
CA ARG A 173 1.39 17.40 -13.17
C ARG A 173 2.29 18.30 -12.31
N ASP A 174 1.68 19.04 -11.38
CA ASP A 174 2.38 20.08 -10.61
C ASP A 174 3.02 19.54 -9.32
N SER A 175 2.34 18.61 -8.63
CA SER A 175 2.77 18.08 -7.32
C SER A 175 3.47 16.72 -7.41
N LEU A 176 3.32 15.99 -8.52
CA LEU A 176 3.80 14.61 -8.70
C LEU A 176 3.19 13.60 -7.70
N TYR A 177 2.06 13.93 -7.06
CA TYR A 177 1.28 12.95 -6.31
C TYR A 177 0.72 11.88 -7.25
N ILE A 178 0.77 10.63 -6.81
CA ILE A 178 0.26 9.49 -7.58
C ILE A 178 -1.26 9.42 -7.42
N ALA A 179 -1.93 9.08 -8.52
CA ALA A 179 -3.35 8.79 -8.57
C ALA A 179 -3.57 7.42 -9.23
N MET A 180 -4.16 6.47 -8.51
CA MET A 180 -4.42 5.12 -9.01
C MET A 180 -5.87 4.96 -9.47
N LEU A 181 -6.03 4.31 -10.62
CA LEU A 181 -7.31 3.92 -11.18
C LEU A 181 -7.63 2.45 -10.86
N ASP A 182 -8.87 2.04 -11.15
CA ASP A 182 -9.34 0.65 -11.07
C ASP A 182 -9.05 -0.04 -9.72
N CYS A 183 -9.23 0.70 -8.62
CA CYS A 183 -9.00 0.23 -7.25
C CYS A 183 -9.93 -0.92 -6.84
N ASP A 184 -11.11 -1.06 -7.49
CA ASP A 184 -12.02 -2.18 -7.30
C ASP A 184 -11.48 -3.52 -7.85
N GLY A 185 -10.40 -3.47 -8.64
CA GLY A 185 -9.67 -4.65 -9.10
C GLY A 185 -8.73 -5.25 -8.05
N PHE A 186 -8.44 -4.53 -6.96
CA PHE A 186 -7.43 -4.95 -5.99
C PHE A 186 -7.82 -6.24 -5.25
N SER A 187 -6.82 -6.94 -4.75
CA SER A 187 -6.98 -8.08 -3.87
C SER A 187 -7.09 -7.60 -2.43
N ILE A 188 -8.21 -7.94 -1.77
CA ILE A 188 -8.61 -7.40 -0.46
C ILE A 188 -8.74 -8.54 0.55
N GLN A 189 -8.14 -8.40 1.72
CA GLN A 189 -8.36 -9.30 2.84
C GLN A 189 -9.57 -8.84 3.66
N GLY A 190 -10.74 -9.43 3.44
CA GLY A 190 -11.92 -9.21 4.28
C GLY A 190 -11.81 -9.93 5.63
N HIS A 191 -12.77 -9.68 6.53
CA HIS A 191 -12.79 -10.32 7.87
C HIS A 191 -12.87 -11.85 7.82
N ALA A 192 -13.62 -12.41 6.87
CA ALA A 192 -13.89 -13.84 6.79
C ALA A 192 -13.21 -14.53 5.59
N GLU A 193 -12.92 -13.78 4.52
CA GLU A 193 -12.40 -14.34 3.27
C GLU A 193 -11.47 -13.38 2.54
N ARG A 194 -10.62 -13.94 1.68
CA ARG A 194 -9.79 -13.17 0.75
C ARG A 194 -10.56 -12.96 -0.55
N PHE A 195 -10.69 -11.71 -1.00
CA PHE A 195 -11.20 -11.37 -2.32
C PHE A 195 -10.03 -11.17 -3.29
N PRO A 196 -9.67 -12.16 -4.14
CA PRO A 196 -8.52 -12.05 -5.02
C PRO A 196 -8.75 -11.00 -6.12
N ALA A 197 -7.64 -10.49 -6.66
CA ALA A 197 -7.67 -9.74 -7.91
C ALA A 197 -8.00 -10.69 -9.07
N GLU A 198 -8.84 -10.23 -10.00
CA GLU A 198 -9.34 -11.07 -11.10
C GLU A 198 -8.51 -10.99 -12.37
N GLN A 199 -7.71 -9.94 -12.49
CA GLN A 199 -6.94 -9.63 -13.69
C GLN A 199 -5.49 -9.41 -13.32
N PHE A 200 -4.61 -9.75 -14.25
CA PHE A 200 -3.19 -9.44 -14.23
C PHE A 200 -2.69 -9.34 -15.66
N THR A 201 -1.72 -8.47 -15.88
CA THR A 201 -1.08 -8.27 -17.17
C THR A 201 0.19 -9.11 -17.24
N VAL A 202 0.26 -10.02 -18.21
CA VAL A 202 1.36 -11.00 -18.34
C VAL A 202 2.75 -10.38 -18.44
N ASP A 203 2.86 -9.16 -18.99
CA ASP A 203 4.13 -8.42 -19.07
C ASP A 203 4.64 -7.93 -17.70
N TYR A 204 3.77 -7.89 -16.69
CA TYR A 204 4.08 -7.47 -15.31
C TYR A 204 3.91 -8.62 -14.31
N LEU A 205 3.61 -9.83 -14.78
CA LEU A 205 3.40 -11.01 -13.94
C LEU A 205 4.75 -11.64 -13.56
N ALA A 206 4.96 -11.86 -12.26
CA ALA A 206 6.19 -12.43 -11.71
C ALA A 206 6.49 -13.81 -12.32
N PRO A 207 7.77 -14.18 -12.47
CA PRO A 207 8.18 -15.39 -13.19
C PRO A 207 7.55 -16.68 -12.64
N GLU A 208 7.40 -16.78 -11.33
CA GLU A 208 6.79 -17.94 -10.65
C GLU A 208 5.30 -18.14 -10.98
N PHE A 209 4.60 -17.09 -11.44
CA PHE A 209 3.16 -17.14 -11.74
C PHE A 209 2.86 -17.27 -13.25
N GLN A 210 3.86 -17.10 -14.12
CA GLN A 210 3.70 -17.19 -15.59
C GLN A 210 3.17 -18.55 -16.07
N ARG A 211 3.47 -19.66 -15.35
CA ARG A 211 3.05 -21.01 -15.76
C ARG A 211 1.76 -21.49 -15.09
N LYS A 212 1.63 -21.25 -13.77
CA LYS A 212 0.59 -21.84 -12.94
C LYS A 212 -0.47 -20.82 -12.48
N GLY A 213 -0.33 -19.56 -12.86
CA GLY A 213 -1.08 -18.47 -12.28
C GLY A 213 -0.60 -18.14 -10.86
N MET A 214 -1.28 -17.19 -10.22
CA MET A 214 -0.95 -16.73 -8.89
C MET A 214 -1.86 -17.38 -7.85
N PRO A 215 -1.31 -18.13 -6.87
CA PRO A 215 -2.11 -18.66 -5.76
C PRO A 215 -2.50 -17.57 -4.77
N ALA A 216 -3.56 -17.79 -3.99
CA ALA A 216 -3.95 -16.89 -2.91
C ALA A 216 -2.82 -16.72 -1.88
N GLY A 217 -2.59 -15.50 -1.42
CA GLY A 217 -1.51 -15.16 -0.50
C GLY A 217 -0.17 -14.82 -1.17
N ALA A 218 -0.03 -15.04 -2.48
CA ALA A 218 1.17 -14.70 -3.24
C ALA A 218 1.15 -13.28 -3.84
N GLU A 219 0.08 -12.52 -3.61
CA GLU A 219 -0.10 -11.15 -4.10
C GLU A 219 1.01 -10.16 -3.67
N PRO A 220 1.55 -10.21 -2.43
CA PRO A 220 2.68 -9.35 -2.06
C PRO A 220 3.91 -9.58 -2.95
N ALA A 221 4.18 -10.83 -3.32
CA ALA A 221 5.33 -11.18 -4.15
C ALA A 221 5.15 -10.69 -5.60
N GLN A 222 3.92 -10.76 -6.10
CA GLN A 222 3.52 -10.22 -7.40
C GLN A 222 3.68 -8.69 -7.44
N ASP A 223 3.13 -7.97 -6.46
CA ASP A 223 3.22 -6.51 -6.42
C ASP A 223 4.67 -6.02 -6.31
N ARG A 224 5.51 -6.71 -5.53
CA ARG A 224 6.95 -6.37 -5.43
C ARG A 224 7.66 -6.49 -6.77
N PHE A 225 7.34 -7.53 -7.56
CA PHE A 225 7.89 -7.69 -8.90
C PHE A 225 7.38 -6.59 -9.83
N ALA A 226 6.07 -6.40 -9.91
CA ALA A 226 5.47 -5.40 -10.79
C ALA A 226 5.93 -3.96 -10.46
N LEU A 227 6.03 -3.62 -9.17
CA LEU A 227 6.54 -2.33 -8.72
C LEU A 227 7.99 -2.11 -9.18
N ALA A 228 8.84 -3.12 -9.04
CA ALA A 228 10.21 -3.05 -9.55
C ALA A 228 10.24 -2.86 -11.07
N VAL A 229 9.36 -3.52 -11.84
CA VAL A 229 9.26 -3.32 -13.30
C VAL A 229 8.92 -1.88 -13.64
N VAL A 230 7.90 -1.31 -12.99
CA VAL A 230 7.47 0.08 -13.22
C VAL A 230 8.56 1.08 -12.85
N ILE A 231 9.24 0.89 -11.71
CA ILE A 231 10.36 1.73 -11.29
C ILE A 231 11.52 1.61 -12.29
N PHE A 232 11.83 0.40 -12.76
CA PHE A 232 12.87 0.19 -13.76
C PHE A 232 12.55 0.95 -15.06
N GLN A 233 11.31 0.84 -15.56
CA GLN A 233 10.88 1.58 -16.75
C GLN A 233 10.95 3.10 -16.56
N LEU A 234 10.47 3.62 -15.43
CA LEU A 234 10.56 5.05 -15.11
C LEU A 234 12.00 5.57 -15.17
N LEU A 235 12.93 4.85 -14.53
CA LEU A 235 14.32 5.29 -14.39
C LEU A 235 15.19 4.91 -15.58
N ASN A 236 14.68 4.11 -16.53
CA ASN A 236 15.43 3.58 -17.65
C ASN A 236 14.76 3.84 -19.01
N PHE A 237 14.23 5.06 -19.21
CA PHE A 237 13.70 5.53 -20.49
C PHE A 237 12.54 4.68 -21.07
N GLY A 238 11.71 4.10 -20.21
CA GLY A 238 10.61 3.22 -20.58
C GLY A 238 11.02 1.79 -20.96
N ILE A 239 12.30 1.44 -20.85
CA ILE A 239 12.82 0.13 -21.23
C ILE A 239 12.37 -0.93 -20.21
N HIS A 240 11.80 -2.03 -20.69
CA HIS A 240 11.39 -3.15 -19.84
C HIS A 240 12.60 -3.98 -19.36
N PRO A 241 12.67 -4.46 -18.10
CA PRO A 241 13.82 -5.21 -17.57
C PRO A 241 14.14 -6.52 -18.31
N TYR A 242 13.14 -7.11 -18.96
CA TYR A 242 13.28 -8.32 -19.80
C TYR A 242 13.33 -8.01 -21.31
N SER A 243 13.46 -6.73 -21.68
CA SER A 243 13.77 -6.33 -23.06
C SER A 243 15.28 -6.19 -23.26
N GLY A 244 15.74 -6.38 -24.49
CA GLY A 244 17.15 -6.28 -24.85
C GLY A 244 17.40 -6.92 -26.20
N ARG A 245 18.67 -7.21 -26.51
CA ARG A 245 19.07 -7.93 -27.72
C ARG A 245 19.35 -9.41 -27.41
N PRO A 246 18.60 -10.37 -27.98
CA PRO A 246 18.88 -11.79 -27.81
C PRO A 246 20.14 -12.19 -28.56
N ALA A 247 20.91 -13.13 -28.00
CA ALA A 247 22.13 -13.65 -28.60
C ALA A 247 21.87 -14.70 -29.70
N ASN A 248 20.74 -15.41 -29.62
CA ASN A 248 20.33 -16.41 -30.60
C ASN A 248 18.79 -16.55 -30.66
N PRO A 249 18.24 -17.29 -31.64
CA PRO A 249 16.78 -17.46 -31.81
C PRO A 249 16.08 -18.29 -30.72
N GLN A 250 16.80 -18.94 -29.81
CA GLN A 250 16.20 -19.77 -28.76
C GLN A 250 15.64 -18.93 -27.59
N VAL A 251 16.04 -17.67 -27.48
CA VAL A 251 15.47 -16.75 -26.51
C VAL A 251 14.03 -16.43 -26.92
N PRO A 252 13.04 -16.51 -26.01
CA PRO A 252 11.66 -16.14 -26.31
C PRO A 252 11.58 -14.75 -26.94
N THR A 253 10.72 -14.59 -27.94
CA THR A 253 10.55 -13.32 -28.66
C THR A 253 9.67 -12.34 -27.89
N ASP A 254 8.75 -12.86 -27.09
CA ASP A 254 7.81 -12.13 -26.25
C ASP A 254 8.36 -11.88 -24.83
N ILE A 255 7.86 -10.82 -24.18
CA ILE A 255 8.25 -10.44 -22.82
C ILE A 255 7.82 -11.48 -21.77
N PRO A 256 6.58 -12.02 -21.79
CA PRO A 256 6.16 -13.04 -20.82
C PRO A 256 7.05 -14.28 -20.81
N GLY A 257 7.43 -14.80 -21.98
CA GLY A 257 8.37 -15.91 -22.11
C GLY A 257 9.74 -15.59 -21.52
N ARG A 258 10.25 -14.37 -21.73
CA ARG A 258 11.52 -13.92 -21.15
C ARG A 258 11.45 -13.77 -19.63
N ILE A 259 10.32 -13.29 -19.09
CA ILE A 259 10.11 -13.22 -17.64
C ILE A 259 10.11 -14.63 -17.07
N ARG A 260 9.24 -15.51 -17.61
CA ARG A 260 9.07 -16.91 -17.19
C ARG A 260 10.40 -17.65 -17.06
N ASP A 261 11.30 -17.44 -18.03
CA ASP A 261 12.56 -18.16 -18.12
C ASP A 261 13.77 -17.36 -17.58
N GLY A 262 13.51 -16.22 -16.91
CA GLY A 262 14.54 -15.48 -16.17
C GLY A 262 15.59 -14.76 -17.03
N TYR A 263 15.19 -14.25 -18.21
CA TYR A 263 16.08 -13.52 -19.15
C TYR A 263 16.29 -12.05 -18.77
N TYR A 264 16.63 -11.78 -17.51
CA TYR A 264 16.97 -10.43 -17.05
C TYR A 264 18.33 -9.97 -17.62
N ALA A 265 18.33 -8.88 -18.39
CA ALA A 265 19.47 -8.49 -19.22
C ALA A 265 20.48 -7.56 -18.53
N TYR A 266 20.09 -6.90 -17.44
CA TYR A 266 20.76 -5.69 -16.94
C TYR A 266 21.61 -5.87 -15.69
N GLY A 267 21.45 -6.99 -14.98
CA GLY A 267 22.04 -7.18 -13.66
C GLY A 267 23.53 -7.47 -13.65
N VAL A 268 24.15 -7.42 -12.47
CA VAL A 268 25.57 -7.80 -12.28
C VAL A 268 25.79 -9.25 -12.77
N GLN A 269 24.84 -10.14 -12.49
CA GLN A 269 24.75 -11.49 -13.06
C GLN A 269 23.66 -11.56 -14.14
N ARG A 270 23.83 -10.83 -15.25
CA ARG A 270 22.89 -10.87 -16.38
C ARG A 270 22.82 -12.25 -17.03
N GLN A 271 21.68 -12.56 -17.65
CA GLN A 271 21.55 -13.77 -18.48
C GLN A 271 22.45 -13.66 -19.73
N LYS A 272 23.35 -14.63 -19.94
CA LYS A 272 24.38 -14.63 -21.00
C LYS A 272 23.80 -14.53 -22.41
N LEU A 273 22.60 -15.08 -22.61
CA LEU A 273 21.90 -15.07 -23.88
C LEU A 273 21.13 -13.77 -24.15
N MET A 274 21.18 -12.81 -23.21
CA MET A 274 20.43 -11.56 -23.29
C MET A 274 21.35 -10.36 -23.03
N ALA A 275 21.62 -9.57 -24.08
CA ALA A 275 22.34 -8.32 -23.93
C ALA A 275 21.37 -7.17 -23.55
N PRO A 276 21.77 -6.23 -22.68
CA PRO A 276 21.03 -5.00 -22.41
C PRO A 276 20.66 -4.25 -23.69
N ASN A 277 19.55 -3.51 -23.66
CA ASN A 277 19.29 -2.52 -24.70
C ASN A 277 20.42 -1.47 -24.72
N ALA A 278 20.94 -1.15 -25.90
CA ALA A 278 22.04 -0.20 -26.08
C ALA A 278 21.72 1.19 -25.52
N THR A 279 20.44 1.62 -25.56
CA THR A 279 20.01 2.93 -25.05
C THR A 279 19.73 2.96 -23.55
N SER A 280 19.99 1.87 -22.84
CA SER A 280 19.77 1.74 -21.40
C SER A 280 20.72 2.62 -20.59
N GLY A 281 20.16 3.33 -19.61
CA GLY A 281 20.90 4.07 -18.59
C GLY A 281 21.28 3.24 -17.36
N HIS A 282 20.82 1.98 -17.26
CA HIS A 282 20.98 1.16 -16.04
C HIS A 282 22.43 1.06 -15.55
N ALA A 283 23.41 0.93 -16.44
CA ALA A 283 24.83 0.82 -16.07
C ALA A 283 25.39 2.09 -15.40
N LEU A 284 24.72 3.24 -15.58
CA LEU A 284 25.07 4.54 -15.01
C LEU A 284 24.22 4.88 -13.77
N MET A 285 23.51 3.90 -13.20
CA MET A 285 22.81 4.04 -11.93
C MET A 285 23.73 3.72 -10.74
N PRO A 286 23.48 4.33 -9.56
CA PRO A 286 24.22 4.05 -8.34
C PRO A 286 24.23 2.57 -7.97
N PRO A 287 25.33 2.04 -7.40
CA PRO A 287 25.45 0.63 -7.06
C PRO A 287 24.30 0.09 -6.21
N GLU A 288 23.83 0.84 -5.22
CA GLU A 288 22.73 0.45 -4.34
C GLU A 288 21.38 0.38 -5.07
N LEU A 289 21.16 1.24 -6.06
CA LEU A 289 19.96 1.19 -6.90
C LEU A 289 20.00 0.00 -7.85
N ARG A 290 21.16 -0.30 -8.45
CA ARG A 290 21.35 -1.51 -9.26
C ARG A 290 21.17 -2.78 -8.43
N ALA A 291 21.66 -2.80 -7.19
CA ALA A 291 21.48 -3.93 -6.28
C ALA A 291 20.00 -4.21 -5.95
N MET A 292 19.16 -3.17 -5.88
CA MET A 292 17.72 -3.34 -5.71
C MET A 292 17.07 -4.01 -6.92
N PHE A 293 17.45 -3.64 -8.15
CA PHE A 293 16.98 -4.31 -9.35
C PHE A 293 17.49 -5.74 -9.46
N ASP A 294 18.74 -6.00 -9.10
CA ASP A 294 19.30 -7.36 -9.04
C ASP A 294 18.55 -8.25 -8.05
N ARG A 295 18.17 -7.71 -6.89
CA ARG A 295 17.32 -8.43 -5.92
C ARG A 295 15.89 -8.64 -6.42
N ALA A 296 15.36 -7.73 -7.24
CA ALA A 296 14.00 -7.83 -7.76
C ALA A 296 13.86 -8.87 -8.89
N PHE A 297 14.86 -8.91 -9.79
CA PHE A 297 14.78 -9.67 -11.05
C PHE A 297 15.78 -10.82 -11.17
N GLY A 298 16.78 -10.88 -10.30
CA GLY A 298 17.80 -11.93 -10.33
C GLY A 298 17.25 -13.31 -9.98
N ASN A 299 17.88 -14.35 -10.49
CA ASN A 299 17.44 -15.74 -10.34
C ASN A 299 17.90 -16.39 -9.00
N SER A 300 18.26 -15.59 -8.00
CA SER A 300 18.72 -16.13 -6.72
C SER A 300 17.53 -16.67 -5.92
N PRO A 301 17.46 -17.97 -5.61
CA PRO A 301 16.35 -18.56 -4.85
C PRO A 301 16.23 -18.02 -3.42
N LYS A 302 17.31 -17.41 -2.90
CA LYS A 302 17.40 -16.87 -1.54
C LYS A 302 17.09 -15.37 -1.48
N ALA A 303 16.99 -14.68 -2.62
CA ALA A 303 16.79 -13.24 -2.63
C ALA A 303 15.32 -12.89 -2.39
N VAL A 304 15.05 -12.17 -1.29
CA VAL A 304 13.74 -11.54 -1.07
C VAL A 304 13.68 -10.26 -1.91
N ARG A 305 12.74 -10.22 -2.87
CA ARG A 305 12.47 -9.03 -3.68
C ARG A 305 12.24 -7.83 -2.77
N PRO A 306 12.77 -6.64 -3.11
CA PRO A 306 12.57 -5.46 -2.29
C PRO A 306 11.09 -5.13 -2.08
N SER A 307 10.74 -4.71 -0.87
CA SER A 307 9.41 -4.24 -0.52
C SER A 307 9.15 -2.83 -1.08
N ALA A 308 7.89 -2.41 -1.07
CA ALA A 308 7.53 -1.04 -1.41
C ALA A 308 8.19 -0.02 -0.45
N ALA A 309 8.23 -0.31 0.86
CA ALA A 309 9.01 0.45 1.83
C ALA A 309 10.50 0.59 1.46
N ASP A 310 11.16 -0.51 1.04
CA ASP A 310 12.57 -0.47 0.65
C ASP A 310 12.81 0.48 -0.55
N TRP A 311 11.93 0.41 -1.55
CA TRP A 311 11.97 1.30 -2.71
C TRP A 311 11.71 2.76 -2.31
N ALA A 312 10.69 3.01 -1.50
CA ALA A 312 10.35 4.36 -1.05
C ALA A 312 11.51 4.99 -0.27
N LEU A 313 12.11 4.24 0.67
CA LEU A 313 13.23 4.69 1.49
C LEU A 313 14.45 5.05 0.62
N LEU A 314 14.84 4.16 -0.30
CA LEU A 314 16.00 4.40 -1.16
C LEU A 314 15.77 5.59 -2.10
N LEU A 315 14.64 5.60 -2.81
CA LEU A 315 14.37 6.58 -3.87
C LEU A 315 14.10 7.97 -3.32
N ARG A 316 13.55 8.09 -2.10
CA ARG A 316 13.33 9.39 -1.43
C ARG A 316 14.62 10.19 -1.29
N ALA A 317 15.72 9.53 -0.92
CA ALA A 317 17.03 10.18 -0.80
C ALA A 317 17.56 10.75 -2.13
N TYR A 318 17.09 10.21 -3.26
CA TYR A 318 17.45 10.69 -4.61
C TYR A 318 16.47 11.74 -5.14
N ALA A 319 15.20 11.67 -4.74
CA ALA A 319 14.17 12.65 -5.10
C ALA A 319 14.36 14.00 -4.39
N GLN A 320 14.94 13.98 -3.19
CA GLN A 320 15.21 15.20 -2.40
C GLN A 320 16.31 16.06 -3.04
N ARG A 321 15.96 17.31 -3.37
CA ARG A 321 16.91 18.29 -3.92
C ARG A 321 18.05 18.60 -2.95
N SER A 322 17.75 18.70 -1.65
CA SER A 322 18.72 18.97 -0.58
C SER A 322 19.76 17.85 -0.42
N GLY A 323 19.44 16.62 -0.86
CA GLY A 323 20.36 15.48 -0.81
C GLY A 323 21.53 15.57 -1.79
N GLY A 324 21.49 16.47 -2.78
CA GLY A 324 22.59 16.70 -3.72
C GLY A 324 23.00 15.47 -4.55
N LYS A 325 22.15 14.43 -4.60
CA LYS A 325 22.43 13.15 -5.28
C LYS A 325 22.15 13.17 -6.78
N LEU A 326 21.55 14.24 -7.27
CA LEU A 326 21.33 14.51 -8.69
C LEU A 326 21.98 15.82 -9.08
N THR A 327 22.62 15.83 -10.25
CA THR A 327 23.20 17.03 -10.83
C THR A 327 22.64 17.28 -12.23
N VAL A 328 22.47 18.55 -12.57
CA VAL A 328 22.18 18.99 -13.94
C VAL A 328 23.41 18.70 -14.81
N CYS A 329 23.20 18.13 -16.00
CA CYS A 329 24.28 17.79 -16.89
C CYS A 329 24.91 19.06 -17.48
N LYS A 330 26.25 19.15 -17.46
CA LYS A 330 27.00 20.27 -18.04
C LYS A 330 26.90 20.36 -19.57
N ARG A 331 26.59 19.25 -20.25
CA ARG A 331 26.51 19.19 -21.73
C ARG A 331 25.13 19.57 -22.26
N ASN A 332 24.08 19.15 -21.57
CA ASN A 332 22.71 19.48 -21.92
C ASN A 332 21.95 19.82 -20.61
N PRO A 333 21.61 21.10 -20.39
CA PRO A 333 20.87 21.52 -19.19
C PRO A 333 19.50 20.86 -19.00
N GLU A 334 18.90 20.29 -20.05
CA GLU A 334 17.66 19.49 -19.93
C GLU A 334 17.88 18.14 -19.25
N HIS A 335 19.14 17.66 -19.18
CA HIS A 335 19.45 16.38 -18.58
C HIS A 335 19.83 16.50 -17.11
N GLN A 336 19.50 15.46 -16.36
CA GLN A 336 19.95 15.24 -15.00
C GLN A 336 20.57 13.86 -14.89
N HIS A 337 21.54 13.70 -14.00
CA HIS A 337 22.19 12.42 -13.74
C HIS A 337 22.60 12.30 -12.28
N PHE A 338 22.88 11.08 -11.85
CA PHE A 338 23.37 10.80 -10.51
C PHE A 338 24.74 11.44 -10.30
N THR A 339 24.94 12.05 -9.13
CA THR A 339 26.20 12.69 -8.75
C THR A 339 27.34 11.68 -8.79
N GLY A 340 28.45 12.06 -9.42
CA GLY A 340 29.63 11.20 -9.59
C GLY A 340 29.53 10.16 -10.71
N LEU A 341 28.41 10.06 -11.43
CA LEU A 341 28.22 9.15 -12.56
C LEU A 341 28.03 9.88 -13.89
N GLY A 342 28.23 9.17 -14.99
CA GLY A 342 28.03 9.71 -16.33
C GLY A 342 26.55 10.00 -16.64
N CYS A 343 26.29 10.95 -17.54
CA CYS A 343 24.92 11.29 -17.93
C CYS A 343 24.33 10.24 -18.89
N ALA A 344 23.42 9.41 -18.39
CA ALA A 344 22.72 8.39 -19.17
C ALA A 344 21.95 8.94 -20.37
N ALA A 345 21.28 10.08 -20.21
CA ALA A 345 20.56 10.72 -21.32
C ALA A 345 21.50 11.13 -22.46
N CYS A 346 22.65 11.76 -22.16
CA CYS A 346 23.66 12.06 -23.18
C CYS A 346 24.24 10.80 -23.85
N ALA A 347 24.43 9.70 -23.10
CA ALA A 347 24.90 8.43 -23.68
C ALA A 347 23.86 7.87 -24.67
N ARG A 348 22.59 7.89 -24.28
CA ARG A 348 21.46 7.49 -25.13
C ARG A 348 21.36 8.34 -26.39
N ASP A 349 21.44 9.66 -26.27
CA ASP A 349 21.31 10.57 -27.43
C ASP A 349 22.40 10.33 -28.47
N ARG A 350 23.63 10.04 -28.05
CA ARG A 350 24.72 9.69 -28.98
C ARG A 350 24.39 8.43 -29.77
N ILE A 351 23.80 7.43 -29.14
CA ILE A 351 23.41 6.17 -29.80
C ILE A 351 22.29 6.43 -30.80
N ILE A 352 21.29 7.21 -30.42
CA ILE A 352 20.17 7.57 -31.31
C ILE A 352 20.67 8.38 -32.51
N ALA A 353 21.54 9.38 -32.28
CA ALA A 353 22.12 10.18 -33.34
C ALA A 353 22.98 9.34 -34.31
N ALA A 354 23.80 8.43 -33.79
CA ALA A 354 24.61 7.53 -34.62
C ALA A 354 23.73 6.59 -35.47
N ALA A 355 22.65 6.06 -34.90
CA ALA A 355 21.71 5.21 -35.63
C ALA A 355 21.00 6.00 -36.76
N ALA A 356 20.57 7.24 -36.50
CA ALA A 356 19.96 8.10 -37.51
C ALA A 356 20.92 8.44 -38.65
N GLN A 357 22.20 8.72 -38.33
CA GLN A 357 23.24 8.96 -39.33
C GLN A 357 23.50 7.73 -40.19
N ALA A 358 23.59 6.54 -39.59
CA ALA A 358 23.78 5.29 -40.32
C ALA A 358 22.60 4.98 -41.25
N GLN A 359 21.37 5.24 -40.83
CA GLN A 359 20.18 5.09 -41.67
C GLN A 359 20.18 6.08 -42.84
N ALA A 360 20.52 7.35 -42.62
CA ALA A 360 20.60 8.35 -43.68
C ALA A 360 21.70 8.00 -44.72
N GLN A 361 22.84 7.48 -44.27
CA GLN A 361 23.90 6.99 -45.16
C GLN A 361 23.46 5.78 -45.99
N ALA A 362 22.76 4.82 -45.38
CA ALA A 362 22.22 3.65 -46.09
C ALA A 362 21.16 4.04 -47.13
N GLN A 363 20.32 5.05 -46.86
CA GLN A 363 19.35 5.58 -47.82
C GLN A 363 20.02 6.32 -48.99
N ASN A 364 21.09 7.08 -48.73
CA ASN A 364 21.87 7.75 -49.78
C ASN A 364 22.74 6.80 -50.64
N GLN A 365 22.93 5.54 -50.21
CA GLN A 365 23.69 4.53 -50.94
C GLN A 365 22.82 3.54 -51.72
N GLN A 366 21.48 3.69 -51.74
CA GLN A 366 20.62 2.91 -52.63
C GLN A 366 20.84 3.36 -54.09
N PRO A 367 21.22 2.47 -55.03
CA PRO A 367 21.43 2.85 -56.41
C PRO A 367 20.10 3.30 -57.03
N ALA A 368 20.12 4.43 -57.73
CA ALA A 368 19.01 4.85 -58.59
C ALA A 368 18.68 3.71 -59.55
N VAL A 369 17.49 3.11 -59.38
CA VAL A 369 16.95 2.15 -60.33
C VAL A 369 16.90 2.86 -61.68
N ARG A 370 17.75 2.42 -62.62
CA ARG A 370 17.76 2.91 -64.00
C ARG A 370 16.35 2.81 -64.57
N GLN A 371 15.74 3.94 -64.86
CA GLN A 371 14.55 4.02 -65.69
C GLN A 371 14.92 3.42 -67.06
N HIS A 372 14.32 2.28 -67.42
CA HIS A 372 14.30 1.80 -68.80
C HIS A 372 13.00 2.30 -69.45
N ALA A 373 13.19 2.88 -70.64
CA ALA A 373 12.19 3.51 -71.50
C ALA A 373 11.13 2.50 -72.02
N PRO A 374 10.00 2.98 -72.55
CA PRO A 374 8.81 2.17 -72.78
C PRO A 374 8.92 1.41 -74.10
N GLY A 375 8.61 0.12 -74.07
CA GLY A 375 8.47 -0.65 -75.29
C GLY A 375 8.41 -2.14 -75.05
N GLN A 376 7.30 -2.73 -75.51
CA GLN A 376 7.09 -4.15 -75.78
C GLN A 376 6.43 -4.97 -74.65
N THR A 377 5.19 -5.31 -74.99
CA THR A 377 4.17 -6.15 -74.35
C THR A 377 4.67 -7.50 -73.85
N PRO A 378 4.20 -7.95 -72.68
CA PRO A 378 4.03 -9.37 -72.38
C PRO A 378 2.59 -9.82 -72.68
N ALA A 379 2.48 -10.99 -73.29
CA ALA A 379 1.25 -11.68 -73.61
C ALA A 379 0.42 -12.05 -72.36
N LEU A 380 -0.90 -12.07 -72.55
CA LEU A 380 -1.90 -12.53 -71.58
C LEU A 380 -1.69 -14.01 -71.22
N VAL A 381 -1.70 -14.31 -69.92
CA VAL A 381 -2.19 -15.60 -69.39
C VAL A 381 -3.12 -15.32 -68.20
N GLY A 382 -4.42 -15.53 -68.45
CA GLY A 382 -5.44 -16.02 -67.54
C GLY A 382 -5.53 -15.47 -66.11
N ALA A 383 -6.40 -14.48 -65.92
CA ALA A 383 -7.00 -14.20 -64.63
C ALA A 383 -8.09 -15.26 -64.31
N SER A 384 -8.07 -15.82 -63.11
CA SER A 384 -9.23 -16.46 -62.48
C SER A 384 -9.36 -15.96 -61.04
N PRO A 385 -10.57 -15.60 -60.57
CA PRO A 385 -10.75 -14.93 -59.28
C PRO A 385 -10.91 -15.95 -58.16
N VAL A 386 -10.06 -15.91 -57.14
CA VAL A 386 -10.28 -16.72 -55.91
C VAL A 386 -11.06 -15.90 -54.89
N SER A 387 -12.35 -16.20 -54.91
CA SER A 387 -13.42 -15.92 -53.96
C SER A 387 -13.06 -16.07 -52.48
N GLY A 388 -13.57 -15.13 -51.68
CA GLY A 388 -13.56 -15.17 -50.23
C GLY A 388 -14.36 -16.35 -49.67
N LYS A 389 -13.65 -17.40 -49.25
CA LYS A 389 -14.19 -18.49 -48.40
C LYS A 389 -13.09 -19.28 -47.67
N ARG A 390 -11.96 -18.64 -47.32
CA ARG A 390 -10.82 -19.31 -46.63
C ARG A 390 -10.60 -18.92 -45.16
N TRP A 391 -11.31 -17.91 -44.64
CA TRP A 391 -11.19 -17.51 -43.23
C TRP A 391 -12.07 -18.30 -42.27
N THR A 392 -13.19 -18.87 -42.74
CA THR A 392 -14.09 -19.68 -41.88
C THR A 392 -13.56 -21.09 -41.61
N MET A 393 -12.81 -21.68 -42.55
CA MET A 393 -12.20 -23.01 -42.35
C MET A 393 -10.94 -22.96 -41.46
N ALA A 394 -10.16 -21.87 -41.48
CA ALA A 394 -8.99 -21.72 -40.61
C ALA A 394 -9.38 -21.54 -39.14
N VAL A 395 -10.47 -20.81 -38.85
CA VAL A 395 -11.00 -20.64 -37.49
C VAL A 395 -11.67 -21.93 -36.99
N ALA A 396 -12.36 -22.67 -37.86
CA ALA A 396 -12.93 -23.97 -37.50
C ALA A 396 -11.86 -25.05 -37.23
N LEU A 397 -10.74 -25.04 -37.97
CA LEU A 397 -9.64 -25.98 -37.74
C LEU A 397 -8.88 -25.68 -36.44
N VAL A 398 -8.70 -24.41 -36.07
CA VAL A 398 -8.08 -23.99 -34.81
C VAL A 398 -8.98 -24.32 -33.61
N LEU A 399 -10.31 -24.16 -33.74
CA LEU A 399 -11.26 -24.54 -32.70
C LEU A 399 -11.40 -26.07 -32.57
N ALA A 400 -11.33 -26.83 -33.66
CA ALA A 400 -11.30 -28.30 -33.63
C ALA A 400 -9.99 -28.85 -33.02
N LEU A 401 -8.84 -28.24 -33.30
CA LEU A 401 -7.56 -28.58 -32.67
C LEU A 401 -7.53 -28.23 -31.17
N LEU A 402 -8.18 -27.13 -30.76
CA LEU A 402 -8.37 -26.79 -29.35
C LEU A 402 -9.31 -27.78 -28.62
N PHE A 403 -10.34 -28.29 -29.29
CA PHE A 403 -11.21 -29.33 -28.73
C PHE A 403 -10.55 -30.72 -28.68
N ILE A 404 -9.69 -31.06 -29.64
CA ILE A 404 -8.91 -32.32 -29.61
C ILE A 404 -7.80 -32.25 -28.55
N LEU A 405 -7.19 -31.08 -28.31
CA LEU A 405 -6.20 -30.88 -27.24
C LEU A 405 -6.83 -30.80 -25.83
N MET A 406 -8.10 -30.40 -25.70
CA MET A 406 -8.86 -30.53 -24.45
C MET A 406 -9.44 -31.94 -24.23
N GLY A 407 -9.56 -32.76 -25.29
CA GLY A 407 -10.09 -34.13 -25.21
C GLY A 407 -9.06 -35.24 -24.99
N PHE A 408 -7.75 -34.95 -25.09
CA PHE A 408 -6.67 -35.96 -24.98
C PHE A 408 -5.82 -35.83 -23.69
N SER A 409 -6.40 -35.26 -22.62
CA SER A 409 -5.80 -35.24 -21.27
C SER A 409 -6.47 -36.21 -20.30
N ILE A 410 -7.17 -37.21 -20.81
CA ILE A 410 -7.58 -38.38 -20.04
C ILE A 410 -6.97 -39.59 -20.74
N TRP A 411 -6.09 -40.28 -20.00
CA TRP A 411 -5.56 -41.61 -20.28
C TRP A 411 -4.28 -41.72 -21.11
N LEU A 412 -3.13 -41.65 -20.42
CA LEU A 412 -2.06 -42.68 -20.42
C LEU A 412 -0.95 -42.19 -19.47
N SER A 413 -1.17 -42.38 -18.17
CA SER A 413 -0.09 -42.35 -17.18
C SER A 413 0.55 -43.74 -17.14
N SER A 414 1.80 -43.87 -17.60
CA SER A 414 2.60 -45.06 -17.34
C SER A 414 3.11 -45.03 -15.89
N GLU A 415 3.03 -46.17 -15.22
CA GLU A 415 3.29 -46.32 -13.77
C GLU A 415 4.78 -46.38 -13.38
N GLU A 416 5.73 -46.27 -14.32
CA GLU A 416 7.14 -46.58 -14.03
C GLU A 416 8.02 -45.39 -13.59
N GLU A 417 7.58 -44.13 -13.67
CA GLU A 417 8.39 -42.98 -13.19
C GLU A 417 8.10 -42.56 -11.74
N LYS A 418 7.13 -43.17 -11.07
CA LYS A 418 6.80 -42.85 -9.66
C LYS A 418 7.72 -43.52 -8.64
N GLU A 419 8.36 -44.65 -8.95
CA GLU A 419 9.11 -45.41 -7.94
C GLU A 419 10.55 -44.92 -7.68
N GLN A 420 11.14 -44.09 -8.56
CA GLN A 420 12.52 -43.61 -8.38
C GLN A 420 12.64 -42.17 -7.87
N GLY A 421 11.60 -41.33 -8.02
CA GLY A 421 11.52 -40.02 -7.36
C GLY A 421 11.16 -40.09 -5.87
N GLN A 422 10.59 -41.23 -5.43
CA GLN A 422 10.08 -41.39 -4.07
C GLN A 422 11.13 -41.89 -3.07
N LYS A 423 12.25 -42.46 -3.53
CA LYS A 423 13.35 -42.93 -2.67
C LYS A 423 14.37 -41.86 -2.28
N VAL A 424 14.39 -40.69 -2.93
CA VAL A 424 15.36 -39.62 -2.63
C VAL A 424 14.79 -38.54 -1.68
N ALA A 425 13.48 -38.53 -1.41
CA ALA A 425 12.83 -37.56 -0.52
C ALA A 425 12.58 -38.06 0.92
N GLN A 426 12.88 -39.32 1.22
CA GLN A 426 12.36 -39.99 2.42
C GLN A 426 13.23 -39.82 3.69
N GLU A 427 14.33 -39.06 3.64
CA GLU A 427 15.21 -38.83 4.81
C GLU A 427 15.18 -37.39 5.38
N ALA A 428 14.27 -36.51 4.94
CA ALA A 428 14.18 -35.11 5.44
C ALA A 428 12.76 -34.66 5.87
N GLY A 429 11.94 -35.54 6.46
CA GLY A 429 10.49 -35.31 6.63
C GLY A 429 9.98 -34.69 7.94
N ARG A 430 10.81 -34.47 8.98
CA ARG A 430 10.35 -33.98 10.29
C ARG A 430 11.12 -32.77 10.77
N GLU A 431 10.40 -31.70 11.09
CA GLU A 431 10.95 -30.45 11.61
C GLU A 431 10.20 -30.02 12.86
N ARG A 432 10.87 -29.30 13.76
CA ARG A 432 10.22 -28.71 14.94
C ARG A 432 9.57 -27.40 14.52
N LEU A 433 8.25 -27.28 14.68
CA LEU A 433 7.55 -26.01 14.45
C LEU A 433 8.12 -24.94 15.38
N GLN A 434 8.79 -23.96 14.78
CA GLN A 434 9.25 -22.75 15.43
C GLN A 434 8.88 -21.58 14.52
N TRP A 435 7.76 -20.96 14.82
CA TRP A 435 7.32 -19.76 14.13
C TRP A 435 7.33 -18.59 15.10
N HIS A 436 7.83 -17.47 14.62
CA HIS A 436 7.77 -16.19 15.30
C HIS A 436 7.28 -15.16 14.28
N THR A 437 6.47 -14.21 14.74
CA THR A 437 6.16 -13.04 13.94
C THR A 437 7.49 -12.36 13.61
N PRO A 438 7.81 -12.09 12.34
CA PRO A 438 8.99 -11.31 11.99
C PRO A 438 8.89 -10.00 12.79
N LYS A 439 9.88 -9.76 13.67
CA LYS A 439 10.01 -8.65 14.66
C LYS A 439 8.86 -7.63 14.62
N PRO A 440 8.22 -7.28 15.75
CA PRO A 440 7.21 -6.23 15.76
C PRO A 440 7.84 -4.98 15.13
N ALA A 441 7.45 -4.66 13.89
CA ALA A 441 7.71 -3.37 13.31
C ALA A 441 7.11 -2.40 14.32
N GLY A 442 7.93 -1.48 14.84
CA GLY A 442 7.49 -0.58 15.90
C GLY A 442 6.15 0.06 15.53
N PHE A 443 5.32 0.33 16.54
CA PHE A 443 3.99 0.94 16.42
C PHE A 443 3.82 1.76 15.14
N LEU A 444 3.00 1.25 14.22
CA LEU A 444 2.79 1.87 12.91
C LEU A 444 1.81 3.04 13.04
N GLN A 445 1.81 3.93 12.05
CA GLN A 445 0.88 5.07 12.04
C GLN A 445 -0.58 4.60 12.05
N SER A 446 -0.84 3.48 11.37
CA SER A 446 -2.16 2.85 11.36
C SER A 446 -2.57 2.23 12.68
N ASP A 447 -1.63 1.73 13.47
CA ASP A 447 -1.93 1.27 14.82
C ASP A 447 -2.35 2.44 15.72
N ALA A 448 -1.76 3.62 15.54
CA ALA A 448 -2.16 4.83 16.24
C ALA A 448 -3.52 5.36 15.80
N SER A 449 -3.78 5.39 14.50
CA SER A 449 -5.08 5.83 13.95
C SER A 449 -6.22 4.92 14.40
N LYS A 450 -6.02 3.59 14.35
CA LYS A 450 -6.98 2.61 14.85
C LYS A 450 -7.25 2.80 16.34
N LEU A 451 -6.18 2.91 17.12
CA LEU A 451 -6.28 3.10 18.57
C LEU A 451 -6.94 4.44 18.93
N LEU A 452 -6.67 5.50 18.18
CA LEU A 452 -7.35 6.79 18.33
C LEU A 452 -8.86 6.65 18.12
N HIS A 453 -9.24 5.91 17.08
CA HIS A 453 -10.64 5.69 16.75
C HIS A 453 -11.35 4.80 17.78
N THR A 454 -10.71 3.73 18.25
CA THR A 454 -11.30 2.86 19.28
C THR A 454 -11.46 3.60 20.60
N LEU A 455 -10.47 4.39 21.02
CA LEU A 455 -10.55 5.21 22.23
C LEU A 455 -11.76 6.16 22.21
N THR A 456 -12.00 6.88 21.12
CA THR A 456 -13.15 7.81 21.06
C THR A 456 -14.48 7.06 20.94
N GLN A 457 -14.52 5.90 20.30
CA GLN A 457 -15.70 5.02 20.27
C GLN A 457 -16.04 4.43 21.65
N ASP A 458 -15.04 3.91 22.37
CA ASP A 458 -15.22 3.30 23.69
C ASP A 458 -15.68 4.33 24.72
N MET A 459 -15.14 5.55 24.62
CA MET A 459 -15.64 6.70 25.39
C MET A 459 -17.10 7.03 25.06
N SER A 460 -17.48 6.94 23.78
CA SER A 460 -18.87 7.17 23.36
C SER A 460 -19.83 6.07 23.86
N ARG A 461 -19.35 4.83 23.97
CA ARG A 461 -20.11 3.68 24.46
C ARG A 461 -20.13 3.54 25.98
N GLY A 462 -19.19 4.18 26.68
CA GLY A 462 -19.00 4.02 28.13
C GLY A 462 -18.42 2.65 28.51
N ASP A 463 -17.58 2.05 27.65
CA ASP A 463 -16.93 0.76 27.92
C ASP A 463 -15.61 0.97 28.68
N ASP A 464 -15.72 1.18 30.00
CA ASP A 464 -14.57 1.46 30.88
C ASP A 464 -13.45 0.39 30.81
N PRO A 465 -13.74 -0.93 30.77
CA PRO A 465 -12.71 -1.95 30.59
C PRO A 465 -12.00 -1.87 29.23
N ALA A 466 -12.72 -1.64 28.12
CA ALA A 466 -12.11 -1.48 26.81
C ALA A 466 -11.23 -0.22 26.76
N LEU A 467 -11.73 0.89 27.30
CA LEU A 467 -11.01 2.15 27.40
C LEU A 467 -9.72 2.02 28.23
N THR A 468 -9.77 1.34 29.37
CA THR A 468 -8.59 1.10 30.22
C THR A 468 -7.55 0.24 29.49
N ARG A 469 -7.99 -0.75 28.71
CA ARG A 469 -7.10 -1.59 27.89
C ARG A 469 -6.41 -0.78 26.80
N ASP A 470 -7.18 -0.01 26.03
CA ASP A 470 -6.67 0.77 24.90
C ASP A 470 -5.72 1.88 25.37
N LEU A 471 -6.01 2.52 26.50
CA LEU A 471 -5.08 3.45 27.14
C LEU A 471 -3.76 2.74 27.51
N GLN A 472 -3.80 1.54 28.11
CA GLN A 472 -2.58 0.80 28.41
C GLN A 472 -1.76 0.45 27.16
N LEU A 473 -2.42 0.13 26.04
CA LEU A 473 -1.76 -0.12 24.77
C LEU A 473 -1.12 1.16 24.22
N LEU A 474 -1.84 2.29 24.25
CA LEU A 474 -1.34 3.62 23.86
C LEU A 474 -0.06 3.98 24.59
N TYR A 475 0.04 3.62 25.87
CA TYR A 475 1.19 3.97 26.67
C TYR A 475 2.40 3.06 26.48
N ARG A 476 2.21 1.80 26.07
CA ARG A 476 3.32 0.90 25.73
C ARG A 476 4.03 1.31 24.45
N THR A 477 3.29 1.91 23.52
CA THR A 477 3.85 2.35 22.25
C THR A 477 4.78 3.55 22.46
N ALA A 478 4.49 4.40 23.44
CA ALA A 478 5.37 5.49 23.86
C ALA A 478 6.71 5.00 24.47
N THR A 479 6.73 3.87 25.21
CA THR A 479 7.95 3.37 25.87
C THR A 479 8.95 2.69 24.93
N HIS A 480 8.49 2.12 23.81
CA HIS A 480 9.37 1.49 22.80
C HIS A 480 10.01 2.49 21.82
N ASN A 481 9.60 3.76 21.84
CA ASN A 481 9.92 4.75 20.81
C ASN A 481 11.01 5.77 21.21
N ASN A 482 11.78 5.54 22.27
CA ASN A 482 12.98 6.35 22.54
C ASN A 482 14.10 5.95 21.55
N SER A 483 14.03 6.51 20.34
CA SER A 483 15.16 6.47 19.41
C SER A 483 16.36 7.15 20.09
N GLY A 484 17.49 6.46 20.05
CA GLY A 484 18.73 6.87 20.71
C GLY A 484 19.38 8.08 20.05
N TYR A 485 18.79 9.25 20.24
CA TYR A 485 19.47 10.54 20.07
C TYR A 485 19.39 11.29 21.41
N GLN A 486 20.28 10.94 22.33
CA GLN A 486 20.62 11.82 23.46
C GLN A 486 21.43 13.01 22.94
N GLY A 487 20.76 13.87 22.16
CA GLY A 487 21.21 15.23 21.96
C GLY A 487 21.02 16.01 23.25
N ASP A 488 21.83 17.04 23.44
CA ASP A 488 21.76 18.02 24.51
C ASP A 488 20.31 18.39 24.87
N ARG A 489 19.85 17.99 26.07
CA ARG A 489 18.48 18.23 26.56
C ARG A 489 18.10 19.71 26.48
N ALA A 490 19.07 20.61 26.64
CA ALA A 490 18.85 22.06 26.53
C ALA A 490 18.48 22.46 25.10
N ARG A 491 19.11 21.87 24.07
CA ARG A 491 18.75 22.12 22.65
C ARG A 491 17.37 21.58 22.30
N GLN A 492 17.02 20.41 22.81
CA GLN A 492 15.68 19.84 22.59
C GLN A 492 14.61 20.72 23.24
N GLN A 493 14.86 21.21 24.46
CA GLN A 493 13.96 22.13 25.17
C GLN A 493 13.85 23.49 24.46
N LEU A 494 14.95 24.05 23.97
CA LEU A 494 14.94 25.27 23.17
C LEU A 494 14.10 25.09 21.90
N ARG A 495 14.31 23.98 21.18
CA ARG A 495 13.55 23.64 19.97
C ARG A 495 12.06 23.51 20.24
N THR A 496 11.66 22.78 21.27
CA THR A 496 10.26 22.66 21.71
C THR A 496 9.68 24.04 22.05
N THR A 497 10.41 24.85 22.83
CA THR A 497 9.97 26.19 23.21
C THR A 497 9.81 27.12 22.01
N LEU A 498 10.66 27.02 20.99
CA LEU A 498 10.56 27.80 19.75
C LEU A 498 9.36 27.37 18.90
N MET A 499 9.18 26.06 18.70
CA MET A 499 8.11 25.50 17.87
C MET A 499 6.72 25.63 18.50
N GLU A 500 6.65 25.71 19.83
CA GLU A 500 5.40 25.83 20.60
C GLU A 500 5.19 27.24 21.20
N GLY A 501 6.19 28.13 21.12
CA GLY A 501 6.19 29.47 21.68
C GLY A 501 5.89 30.58 20.66
N LEU A 502 6.68 31.66 20.64
CA LEU A 502 6.45 32.86 19.82
C LEU A 502 6.39 32.62 18.30
N GLY A 503 6.94 31.51 17.81
CA GLY A 503 6.79 31.06 16.41
C GLY A 503 5.45 30.39 16.08
N ALA A 504 4.53 30.29 17.05
CA ALA A 504 3.24 29.58 16.97
C ALA A 504 2.02 30.51 16.89
N LEU A 505 2.17 31.75 16.42
CA LEU A 505 1.01 32.56 16.05
C LEU A 505 0.30 31.91 14.86
N PRO A 506 -1.05 31.81 14.85
CA PRO A 506 -1.78 31.32 13.68
C PRO A 506 -1.42 32.17 12.46
N GLY A 507 -0.81 31.54 11.46
CA GLY A 507 -0.34 32.19 10.26
C GLY A 507 0.43 31.21 9.38
N TYR A 508 -0.03 31.04 8.14
CA TYR A 508 0.67 30.21 7.17
C TYR A 508 1.89 30.96 6.62
N GLN A 509 3.07 30.39 6.80
CA GLN A 509 4.32 30.87 6.20
C GLN A 509 4.85 29.79 5.26
N PRO A 510 4.82 29.99 3.92
CA PRO A 510 5.18 28.95 2.96
C PRO A 510 6.58 28.37 3.16
N ASP A 511 7.59 29.22 3.41
CA ASP A 511 8.98 28.78 3.58
C ASP A 511 9.17 27.95 4.85
N LEU A 512 8.47 28.33 5.93
CA LEU A 512 8.50 27.60 7.19
C LEU A 512 7.73 26.28 7.10
N ALA A 513 6.60 26.27 6.39
CA ALA A 513 5.84 25.06 6.09
C ALA A 513 6.67 24.08 5.24
N ASN A 514 7.38 24.58 4.22
CA ASN A 514 8.33 23.78 3.44
C ASN A 514 9.42 23.18 4.34
N THR A 515 9.99 23.98 5.24
CA THR A 515 11.00 23.52 6.21
C THR A 515 10.46 22.41 7.11
N TYR A 516 9.23 22.53 7.63
CA TYR A 516 8.63 21.49 8.46
C TYR A 516 8.26 20.24 7.65
N ARG A 517 7.84 20.38 6.39
CA ARG A 517 7.65 19.23 5.49
C ARG A 517 8.98 18.52 5.23
N ASP A 518 10.06 19.26 4.98
CA ASP A 518 11.39 18.68 4.83
C ASP A 518 11.84 17.94 6.10
N GLN A 519 11.55 18.49 7.28
CA GLN A 519 11.81 17.83 8.57
C GLN A 519 11.01 16.53 8.71
N LEU A 520 9.71 16.52 8.40
CA LEU A 520 8.89 15.30 8.44
C LEU A 520 9.27 14.28 7.37
N GLN A 521 9.78 14.74 6.23
CA GLN A 521 10.31 13.84 5.22
C GLN A 521 11.62 13.16 5.69
N ALA A 522 12.45 13.87 6.46
CA ALA A 522 13.69 13.37 7.05
C ALA A 522 13.44 12.47 8.27
N ASP A 523 12.53 12.87 9.15
CA ASP A 523 12.05 12.12 10.31
C ASP A 523 10.51 12.15 10.35
N PRO A 524 9.84 11.12 9.83
CA PRO A 524 8.38 11.03 9.89
C PRO A 524 7.81 11.03 11.31
N ARG A 525 8.63 10.78 12.33
CA ARG A 525 8.24 10.80 13.75
C ARG A 525 8.57 12.12 14.43
N ASP A 526 8.87 13.17 13.67
CA ASP A 526 9.06 14.51 14.22
C ASP A 526 7.71 15.14 14.63
N TYR A 527 7.23 14.76 15.83
CA TYR A 527 5.92 15.18 16.32
C TYR A 527 5.76 16.71 16.45
N LEU A 528 6.87 17.45 16.65
CA LEU A 528 6.86 18.91 16.74
C LEU A 528 6.60 19.56 15.37
N ALA A 529 7.30 19.09 14.33
CA ALA A 529 7.10 19.55 12.96
C ALA A 529 5.69 19.20 12.46
N ALA A 530 5.20 17.99 12.76
CA ALA A 530 3.85 17.56 12.46
C ALA A 530 2.81 18.44 13.17
N ALA A 531 2.92 18.65 14.48
CA ALA A 531 2.00 19.52 15.20
C ALA A 531 2.03 20.98 14.70
N ALA A 532 3.20 21.48 14.26
CA ALA A 532 3.33 22.82 13.69
C ALA A 532 2.62 22.96 12.35
N LEU A 533 2.79 22.00 11.43
CA LEU A 533 2.04 21.96 10.16
C LEU A 533 0.53 21.83 10.41
N GLY A 534 0.11 21.01 11.37
CA GLY A 534 -1.29 20.91 11.77
C GLY A 534 -1.89 22.26 12.14
N ARG A 535 -1.18 23.07 12.94
CA ARG A 535 -1.61 24.43 13.30
C ARG A 535 -1.64 25.39 12.10
N MET A 536 -0.67 25.28 11.19
CA MET A 536 -0.64 26.09 9.96
C MET A 536 -1.86 25.80 9.08
N HIS A 537 -2.19 24.54 8.84
CA HIS A 537 -3.38 24.15 8.09
C HIS A 537 -4.69 24.53 8.79
N LEU A 538 -4.73 24.52 10.13
CA LEU A 538 -5.86 25.08 10.88
C LEU A 538 -6.08 26.58 10.62
N SER A 539 -4.98 27.35 10.52
CA SER A 539 -5.06 28.78 10.21
C SER A 539 -5.54 29.06 8.78
N LEU A 540 -5.36 28.09 7.87
CA LEU A 540 -5.91 28.12 6.51
C LEU A 540 -7.37 27.65 6.43
N ASN A 541 -8.00 27.30 7.56
CA ASN A 541 -9.33 26.67 7.60
C ASN A 541 -9.38 25.34 6.83
N GLU A 542 -8.30 24.55 6.89
CA GLU A 542 -8.18 23.22 6.27
C GLU A 542 -8.17 22.11 7.35
N PRO A 543 -9.31 21.83 8.03
CA PRO A 543 -9.33 20.95 9.18
C PRO A 543 -8.97 19.49 8.86
N GLN A 544 -9.17 19.04 7.62
CA GLN A 544 -8.82 17.68 7.21
C GLN A 544 -7.31 17.50 7.00
N ALA A 545 -6.65 18.47 6.38
CA ALA A 545 -5.18 18.50 6.25
C ALA A 545 -4.53 18.61 7.63
N ALA A 546 -5.04 19.52 8.46
CA ALA A 546 -4.57 19.68 9.83
C ALA A 546 -4.66 18.38 10.64
N ARG A 547 -5.77 17.64 10.49
CA ARG A 547 -6.00 16.39 11.20
C ARG A 547 -4.93 15.35 10.88
N GLN A 548 -4.54 15.20 9.61
CA GLN A 548 -3.51 14.25 9.20
C GLN A 548 -2.18 14.51 9.93
N TYR A 549 -1.76 15.78 10.00
CA TYR A 549 -0.52 16.15 10.69
C TYR A 549 -0.62 15.97 12.20
N PHE A 550 -1.77 16.27 12.82
CA PHE A 550 -1.95 16.01 14.25
C PHE A 550 -2.04 14.51 14.56
N GLU A 551 -2.64 13.68 13.68
CA GLU A 551 -2.64 12.21 13.80
C GLU A 551 -1.22 11.67 13.68
N GLN A 552 -0.41 12.21 12.76
CA GLN A 552 1.01 11.88 12.65
C GLN A 552 1.80 12.28 13.90
N ALA A 553 1.50 13.44 14.49
CA ALA A 553 2.12 13.88 15.74
C ALA A 553 1.73 12.99 16.93
N VAL A 554 0.47 12.60 17.05
CA VAL A 554 -0.02 11.65 18.07
C VAL A 554 0.59 10.28 17.86
N TRP A 555 0.68 9.78 16.62
CA TRP A 555 1.37 8.53 16.32
C TRP A 555 2.82 8.55 16.78
N ALA A 556 3.54 9.62 16.43
CA ALA A 556 4.94 9.79 16.76
C ALA A 556 5.17 9.90 18.27
N ARG A 557 4.31 10.64 18.98
CA ARG A 557 4.38 10.82 20.42
C ARG A 557 2.98 10.87 21.06
N PRO A 558 2.39 9.70 21.38
CA PRO A 558 1.01 9.64 21.86
C PRO A 558 0.78 10.30 23.23
N THR A 559 1.84 10.44 24.03
CA THR A 559 1.79 11.14 25.33
C THR A 559 1.83 12.66 25.19
N ASP A 560 2.03 13.22 24.00
CA ASP A 560 2.00 14.66 23.80
C ASP A 560 0.58 15.21 23.69
N GLY A 561 0.03 15.70 24.81
CA GLY A 561 -1.30 16.31 24.88
C GLY A 561 -1.55 17.48 23.94
N VAL A 562 -0.52 18.18 23.43
CA VAL A 562 -0.72 19.32 22.52
C VAL A 562 -1.25 18.88 21.15
N ALA A 563 -0.77 17.74 20.64
CA ALA A 563 -1.26 17.19 19.38
C ALA A 563 -2.74 16.76 19.48
N TRP A 564 -3.15 16.22 20.63
CA TRP A 564 -4.53 15.88 20.94
C TRP A 564 -5.47 17.10 20.96
N LEU A 565 -5.03 18.22 21.54
CA LEU A 565 -5.79 19.48 21.44
C LEU A 565 -5.91 19.94 19.98
N GLY A 566 -4.87 19.73 19.16
CA GLY A 566 -4.93 19.97 17.72
C GLY A 566 -6.01 19.13 17.03
N LEU A 567 -6.07 17.83 17.31
CA LEU A 567 -7.14 16.95 16.83
C LEU A 567 -8.53 17.43 17.27
N ALA A 568 -8.69 17.81 18.54
CA ALA A 568 -9.96 18.35 19.04
C ALA A 568 -10.38 19.63 18.30
N ALA A 569 -9.42 20.52 17.99
CA ALA A 569 -9.68 21.72 17.20
C ALA A 569 -10.16 21.36 15.79
N THR A 570 -9.56 20.34 15.15
CA THR A 570 -10.04 19.86 13.84
C THR A 570 -11.44 19.26 13.89
N ALA A 571 -11.77 18.48 14.93
CA ALA A 571 -13.09 17.88 15.11
C ALA A 571 -14.16 18.96 15.33
N LEU A 572 -13.87 19.97 16.15
CA LEU A 572 -14.79 21.08 16.40
C LEU A 572 -15.11 21.88 15.13
N LEU A 573 -14.11 22.11 14.27
CA LEU A 573 -14.29 22.80 12.98
C LEU A 573 -15.11 21.98 11.98
N ARG A 574 -15.02 20.65 12.05
CA ARG A 574 -15.86 19.74 11.26
C ARG A 574 -17.29 19.61 11.80
N GLY A 575 -17.58 20.20 12.96
CA GLY A 575 -18.89 20.15 13.60
C GLY A 575 -19.12 18.96 14.54
N ASP A 576 -18.09 18.14 14.78
CA ASP A 576 -18.16 17.00 15.68
C ASP A 576 -17.78 17.42 17.10
N LYS A 577 -18.79 17.82 17.88
CA LYS A 577 -18.58 18.36 19.23
C LYS A 577 -18.17 17.28 20.23
N ASP A 578 -18.76 16.09 20.13
CA ASP A 578 -18.52 15.02 21.10
C ASP A 578 -17.13 14.42 20.91
N ASP A 579 -16.70 14.19 19.64
CA ASP A 579 -15.33 13.79 19.33
C ASP A 579 -14.32 14.84 19.84
N ALA A 580 -14.63 16.13 19.67
CA ALA A 580 -13.76 17.19 20.18
C ALA A 580 -13.61 17.16 21.72
N ILE A 581 -14.69 16.92 22.46
CA ILE A 581 -14.64 16.78 23.93
C ILE A 581 -13.81 15.56 24.34
N HIS A 582 -14.01 14.42 23.67
CA HIS A 582 -13.26 13.20 23.93
C HIS A 582 -11.76 13.39 23.69
N LEU A 583 -11.40 14.02 22.57
CA LEU A 583 -10.01 14.32 22.21
C LEU A 583 -9.35 15.31 23.19
N VAL A 584 -10.07 16.31 23.70
CA VAL A 584 -9.57 17.18 24.78
C VAL A 584 -9.30 16.36 26.04
N ALA A 585 -10.24 15.49 26.44
CA ALA A 585 -10.11 14.68 27.64
C ALA A 585 -8.89 13.75 27.59
N LEU A 586 -8.69 13.10 26.43
CA LEU A 586 -7.51 12.28 26.13
C LEU A 586 -6.22 13.12 26.12
N GLY A 587 -6.25 14.34 25.57
CA GLY A 587 -5.11 15.25 25.59
C GLY A 587 -4.65 15.62 27.00
N TYR A 588 -5.58 15.96 27.90
CA TYR A 588 -5.25 16.23 29.30
C TYR A 588 -4.77 14.97 30.04
N LEU A 589 -5.39 13.82 29.78
CA LEU A 589 -5.04 12.55 30.42
C LEU A 589 -3.62 12.10 30.06
N THR A 590 -3.30 12.15 28.76
CA THR A 590 -1.99 11.73 28.23
C THR A 590 -0.87 12.70 28.63
N ALA A 591 -1.16 14.01 28.71
CA ALA A 591 -0.20 15.03 29.15
C ALA A 591 0.29 14.82 30.59
N GLN A 592 -0.56 14.36 31.51
CA GLN A 592 -0.12 14.06 32.88
C GLN A 592 0.94 12.95 32.91
N ARG A 593 0.83 11.96 32.04
CA ARG A 593 1.84 10.90 31.93
C ARG A 593 3.14 11.40 31.30
N TYR A 594 3.04 12.35 30.37
CA TYR A 594 4.21 13.06 29.83
C TYR A 594 4.97 13.82 30.91
N ALA A 595 4.27 14.47 31.86
CA ALA A 595 4.89 15.18 32.97
C ALA A 595 5.82 14.27 33.77
N ILE A 596 5.34 13.07 34.13
CA ILE A 596 6.12 12.07 34.88
C ILE A 596 7.36 11.63 34.09
N GLN A 597 7.24 11.43 32.78
CA GLN A 597 8.35 10.98 31.92
C GLN A 597 9.44 12.04 31.72
N ASN A 598 9.11 13.33 31.86
CA ASN A 598 10.02 14.44 31.61
C ASN A 598 10.30 15.29 32.87
N ALA A 599 10.02 14.74 34.06
CA ALA A 599 10.38 15.36 35.33
C ALA A 599 11.90 15.58 35.41
N MET A 600 12.31 16.75 35.91
CA MET A 600 13.73 17.07 36.09
C MET A 600 14.15 16.81 37.54
N PRO A 601 15.39 16.37 37.79
CA PRO A 601 15.93 16.38 39.14
C PRO A 601 15.97 17.84 39.64
N ALA A 602 15.59 18.04 40.90
CA ALA A 602 15.67 19.36 41.54
C ALA A 602 17.14 19.80 41.64
N GLU A 603 17.41 21.10 41.49
CA GLU A 603 18.69 21.68 41.89
C GLU A 603 18.82 21.66 43.43
N ASP A 604 20.06 21.70 43.94
CA ASP A 604 20.31 21.65 45.39
C ASP A 604 19.60 22.82 46.10
N GLY A 605 18.57 22.50 46.89
CA GLY A 605 17.76 23.47 47.64
C GLY A 605 16.36 23.74 47.07
N GLU A 606 16.02 23.18 45.90
CA GLU A 606 14.67 23.27 45.32
C GLU A 606 13.84 22.00 45.54
N ALA A 607 12.51 22.16 45.61
CA ALA A 607 11.61 21.01 45.66
C ALA A 607 11.58 20.30 44.30
N PRO A 608 11.59 18.96 44.24
CA PRO A 608 11.55 18.22 42.98
C PRO A 608 10.28 18.54 42.17
N ASP A 609 10.46 19.15 40.99
CA ASP A 609 9.41 19.38 39.99
C ASP A 609 9.08 18.06 39.29
N ASN A 610 7.92 17.49 39.59
CA ASN A 610 7.38 16.29 38.92
C ASN A 610 6.95 16.55 37.45
N GLY A 611 7.21 17.75 36.92
CA GLY A 611 6.92 18.18 35.55
C GLY A 611 5.45 18.55 35.33
N VAL A 612 4.58 18.41 36.33
CA VAL A 612 3.12 18.55 36.18
C VAL A 612 2.73 20.00 35.94
N GLU A 613 3.19 20.93 36.78
CA GLU A 613 2.85 22.35 36.65
C GLU A 613 3.36 22.93 35.32
N ARG A 614 4.56 22.53 34.90
CA ARG A 614 5.15 22.90 33.60
C ARG A 614 4.32 22.38 32.44
N THR A 615 3.90 21.12 32.49
CA THR A 615 3.07 20.50 31.45
C THR A 615 1.70 21.15 31.39
N GLN A 616 1.10 21.49 32.53
CA GLN A 616 -0.17 22.21 32.59
C GLN A 616 -0.05 23.59 31.93
N ARG A 617 0.98 24.38 32.28
CA ARG A 617 1.26 25.67 31.63
C ARG A 617 1.42 25.54 30.11
N ARG A 618 2.06 24.46 29.64
CA ARG A 618 2.22 24.15 28.20
C ARG A 618 0.87 23.86 27.54
N MET A 619 0.04 23.02 28.15
CA MET A 619 -1.31 22.72 27.66
C MET A 619 -2.19 23.97 27.59
N ASP A 620 -2.16 24.81 28.62
CA ASP A 620 -2.92 26.06 28.67
C ASP A 620 -2.49 27.03 27.56
N ARG A 621 -1.19 27.13 27.28
CA ARG A 621 -0.66 27.93 26.18
C ARG A 621 -1.14 27.38 24.83
N ALA A 622 -1.04 26.07 24.62
CA ALA A 622 -1.52 25.43 23.39
C ALA A 622 -3.02 25.65 23.18
N GLY A 623 -3.83 25.51 24.23
CA GLY A 623 -5.26 25.82 24.20
C GLY A 623 -5.54 27.27 23.80
N LYS A 624 -4.79 28.24 24.34
CA LYS A 624 -4.89 29.66 23.96
C LYS A 624 -4.47 29.93 22.52
N VAL A 625 -3.44 29.24 22.01
CA VAL A 625 -3.02 29.35 20.61
C VAL A 625 -4.10 28.82 19.67
N LEU A 626 -4.63 27.62 19.95
CA LEU A 626 -5.69 27.02 19.14
C LEU A 626 -6.99 27.81 19.19
N ARG A 627 -7.29 28.48 20.30
CA ARG A 627 -8.42 29.43 20.42
C ARG A 627 -8.38 30.53 19.36
N MET A 628 -7.19 30.92 18.91
CA MET A 628 -6.99 31.96 17.87
C MET A 628 -7.01 31.40 16.45
N ALA A 629 -7.18 30.09 16.25
CA ALA A 629 -7.12 29.46 14.93
C ALA A 629 -8.23 29.94 13.98
N GLN A 630 -9.39 30.34 14.52
CA GLN A 630 -10.52 30.87 13.76
C GLN A 630 -11.20 32.02 14.50
N SER A 631 -11.82 32.94 13.75
CA SER A 631 -12.53 34.11 14.27
C SER A 631 -14.02 33.82 14.57
N GLY A 632 -14.75 34.84 15.05
CA GLY A 632 -16.20 34.78 15.22
C GLY A 632 -16.63 33.97 16.44
N ALA A 633 -17.56 33.00 16.26
CA ALA A 633 -18.11 32.20 17.36
C ALA A 633 -17.20 31.04 17.80
N TYR A 634 -16.12 30.75 17.04
CA TYR A 634 -15.22 29.63 17.33
C TYR A 634 -14.55 29.70 18.71
N PRO A 635 -13.97 30.84 19.16
CA PRO A 635 -13.32 30.92 20.47
C PRO A 635 -14.23 30.52 21.62
N LYS A 636 -15.50 30.96 21.60
CA LYS A 636 -16.49 30.60 22.63
C LYS A 636 -16.82 29.11 22.62
N ARG A 637 -16.95 28.49 21.44
CA ARG A 637 -17.17 27.04 21.31
C ARG A 637 -15.94 26.25 21.76
N TRP A 638 -14.75 26.75 21.45
CA TRP A 638 -13.46 26.16 21.86
C TRP A 638 -13.30 26.16 23.38
N ASP A 639 -13.55 27.31 24.02
CA ASP A 639 -13.50 27.45 25.48
C ASP A 639 -14.47 26.45 26.15
N GLN A 640 -15.69 26.28 25.62
CA GLN A 640 -16.65 25.30 26.13
C GLN A 640 -16.18 23.84 26.04
N ILE A 641 -15.57 23.43 24.93
CA ILE A 641 -15.10 22.03 24.81
C ILE A 641 -13.85 21.77 25.65
N LEU A 642 -13.01 22.79 25.88
CA LEU A 642 -11.88 22.70 26.80
C LEU A 642 -12.37 22.40 28.22
N ASP A 643 -13.37 23.16 28.70
CA ASP A 643 -13.95 22.97 30.03
C ASP A 643 -14.58 21.57 30.18
N GLN A 644 -15.38 21.15 29.18
CA GLN A 644 -16.06 19.85 29.20
C GLN A 644 -15.07 18.68 29.14
N GLY A 645 -14.05 18.78 28.28
CA GLY A 645 -13.01 17.76 28.17
C GLY A 645 -12.13 17.67 29.42
N ALA A 646 -11.84 18.80 30.09
CA ALA A 646 -11.11 18.80 31.36
C ALA A 646 -11.88 18.07 32.47
N VAL A 647 -13.21 18.25 32.56
CA VAL A 647 -14.07 17.50 33.48
C VAL A 647 -14.05 16.01 33.15
N LEU A 648 -14.17 15.65 31.88
CA LEU A 648 -14.14 14.25 31.46
C LEU A 648 -12.79 13.60 31.74
N SER A 649 -11.68 14.31 31.54
CA SER A 649 -10.33 13.82 31.84
C SER A 649 -10.18 13.39 33.31
N LYS A 650 -10.76 14.14 34.25
CA LYS A 650 -10.77 13.77 35.68
C LYS A 650 -11.54 12.47 35.93
N LYS A 651 -12.63 12.22 35.20
CA LYS A 651 -13.35 10.94 35.28
C LYS A 651 -12.50 9.79 34.74
N LEU A 652 -11.81 10.01 33.62
CA LEU A 652 -10.93 9.01 33.02
C LEU A 652 -9.73 8.64 33.92
N GLN A 653 -9.23 9.61 34.70
CA GLN A 653 -8.18 9.36 35.70
C GLN A 653 -8.65 8.43 36.83
N ALA A 654 -9.96 8.34 37.07
CA ALA A 654 -10.57 7.52 38.12
C ALA A 654 -11.08 6.16 37.62
N LEU A 655 -10.74 5.76 36.37
CA LEU A 655 -11.13 4.46 35.84
C LEU A 655 -10.57 3.30 36.68
N PRO A 656 -11.36 2.24 36.91
CA PRO A 656 -10.90 1.08 37.67
C PRO A 656 -9.79 0.34 36.91
N PRO A 657 -8.85 -0.33 37.62
CA PRO A 657 -7.89 -1.21 36.97
C PRO A 657 -8.59 -2.37 36.25
N LEU A 658 -7.93 -2.93 35.23
CA LEU A 658 -8.45 -4.13 34.57
C LEU A 658 -8.54 -5.28 35.59
N PRO A 659 -9.57 -6.14 35.51
CA PRO A 659 -9.63 -7.34 36.33
C PRO A 659 -8.51 -8.30 35.93
N ASP A 660 -7.90 -8.95 36.92
CA ASP A 660 -6.86 -9.94 36.67
C ASP A 660 -7.46 -11.13 35.90
N GLN A 661 -6.76 -11.54 34.85
CA GLN A 661 -7.17 -12.64 34.00
C GLN A 661 -5.93 -13.39 33.47
N ALA A 662 -6.03 -14.71 33.38
CA ALA A 662 -5.01 -15.49 32.69
C ALA A 662 -5.11 -15.29 31.17
N ALA A 663 -3.99 -15.46 30.47
CA ALA A 663 -4.03 -15.52 29.02
C ALA A 663 -4.83 -16.75 28.58
N SER A 664 -5.67 -16.57 27.57
CA SER A 664 -6.60 -17.60 27.15
C SER A 664 -6.89 -17.53 25.65
N ILE A 665 -7.54 -18.57 25.15
CA ILE A 665 -8.03 -18.64 23.78
C ILE A 665 -9.55 -18.55 23.87
N VAL A 666 -10.15 -17.65 23.11
CA VAL A 666 -11.60 -17.43 23.16
C VAL A 666 -12.32 -18.72 22.75
N SER A 667 -13.26 -19.16 23.58
CA SER A 667 -14.06 -20.36 23.34
C SER A 667 -14.71 -20.36 21.96
N GLY A 668 -14.57 -21.46 21.24
CA GLY A 668 -15.10 -21.61 19.86
C GLY A 668 -14.16 -21.14 18.75
N SER A 669 -13.00 -20.53 19.07
CA SER A 669 -11.99 -20.20 18.05
C SER A 669 -11.07 -21.37 17.71
N MET A 670 -10.92 -22.36 18.60
CA MET A 670 -10.18 -23.60 18.35
C MET A 670 -10.99 -24.54 17.45
N GLN A 671 -10.73 -24.51 16.16
CA GLN A 671 -11.36 -25.40 15.18
C GLN A 671 -10.54 -26.67 14.96
N THR A 672 -11.23 -27.78 14.75
CA THR A 672 -10.63 -29.02 14.24
C THR A 672 -10.06 -28.76 12.84
N LEU A 673 -8.83 -29.20 12.59
CA LEU A 673 -8.19 -29.07 11.27
C LEU A 673 -8.08 -30.45 10.59
N HIS A 674 -7.96 -30.42 9.27
CA HIS A 674 -7.76 -31.62 8.46
C HIS A 674 -6.45 -31.52 7.66
N TYR A 675 -5.73 -32.64 7.52
CA TYR A 675 -4.51 -32.73 6.75
C TYR A 675 -4.42 -34.07 6.00
N GLN A 676 -3.69 -34.10 4.90
CA GLN A 676 -3.41 -35.34 4.17
C GLN A 676 -2.28 -36.11 4.86
N VAL A 677 -2.54 -37.36 5.23
CA VAL A 677 -1.56 -38.25 5.85
C VAL A 677 -0.60 -38.73 4.77
N ALA A 678 0.68 -38.34 4.88
CA ALA A 678 1.71 -38.77 3.94
C ALA A 678 2.24 -40.18 4.26
N ASP A 679 2.35 -40.51 5.55
CA ASP A 679 2.80 -41.80 6.05
C ASP A 679 1.78 -42.40 7.04
N PRO A 680 1.15 -43.55 6.73
CA PRO A 680 0.21 -44.22 7.62
C PRO A 680 0.81 -44.58 8.99
N ALA A 681 2.13 -44.83 9.08
CA ALA A 681 2.80 -45.15 10.35
C ALA A 681 2.89 -43.96 11.30
N ASN A 682 2.74 -42.73 10.79
CA ASN A 682 2.76 -41.47 11.54
C ASN A 682 1.39 -40.76 11.52
N ALA A 683 0.32 -41.49 11.17
CA ALA A 683 -1.03 -40.96 11.07
C ALA A 683 -1.66 -40.56 12.41
N GLU A 684 -1.05 -40.97 13.54
CA GLU A 684 -1.52 -40.65 14.88
C GLU A 684 -0.41 -40.19 15.83
N GLY A 685 -0.74 -39.29 16.74
CA GLY A 685 0.19 -38.80 17.75
C GLY A 685 -0.35 -37.64 18.57
N SER A 686 0.47 -37.18 19.51
CA SER A 686 0.17 -36.01 20.34
C SER A 686 1.40 -35.12 20.49
N ASN A 687 1.17 -33.83 20.62
CA ASN A 687 2.23 -32.84 20.85
C ASN A 687 1.69 -31.72 21.75
N GLN A 688 2.60 -30.85 22.21
CA GLN A 688 2.25 -29.64 22.94
C GLN A 688 2.74 -28.44 22.14
N LEU A 689 1.85 -27.46 21.97
CA LEU A 689 2.15 -26.18 21.35
C LEU A 689 2.20 -25.11 22.43
N THR A 690 3.29 -24.35 22.48
CA THR A 690 3.40 -23.14 23.29
C THR A 690 3.17 -21.94 22.39
N LEU A 691 2.09 -21.21 22.65
CA LEU A 691 1.78 -19.94 21.99
C LEU A 691 2.29 -18.80 22.86
N SER A 692 3.00 -17.85 22.27
CA SER A 692 3.25 -16.55 22.93
C SER A 692 2.22 -15.54 22.43
N ILE A 693 1.59 -14.84 23.36
CA ILE A 693 0.57 -13.82 23.12
C ILE A 693 1.14 -12.49 23.62
N GLY A 694 1.22 -11.51 22.72
CA GLY A 694 1.56 -10.15 23.08
C GLY A 694 0.46 -9.51 23.92
N ALA A 695 0.81 -8.49 24.70
CA ALA A 695 -0.13 -7.72 25.51
C ALA A 695 -1.27 -7.05 24.72
N ASN A 696 -1.11 -6.88 23.41
CA ASN A 696 -2.16 -6.43 22.49
C ASN A 696 -3.09 -7.58 22.01
N GLY A 697 -2.92 -8.79 22.54
CA GLY A 697 -3.66 -9.99 22.13
C GLY A 697 -3.16 -10.62 20.84
N ALA A 698 -2.08 -10.12 20.22
CA ALA A 698 -1.55 -10.69 18.98
C ALA A 698 -0.71 -11.95 19.24
N LEU A 699 -0.81 -12.93 18.35
CA LEU A 699 0.07 -14.10 18.35
C LEU A 699 1.49 -13.69 17.93
N THR A 700 2.48 -13.90 18.81
CA THR A 700 3.87 -13.50 18.56
C THR A 700 4.79 -14.69 18.27
N SER A 701 4.47 -15.88 18.78
CA SER A 701 5.19 -17.10 18.42
C SER A 701 4.36 -18.37 18.60
N VAL A 702 4.68 -19.40 17.84
CA VAL A 702 4.15 -20.77 17.98
C VAL A 702 5.32 -21.74 18.01
N GLN A 703 5.40 -22.56 19.06
CA GLN A 703 6.45 -23.56 19.19
C GLN A 703 5.87 -24.93 19.51
N ALA A 704 6.23 -25.95 18.73
CA ALA A 704 5.93 -27.34 19.09
C ALA A 704 7.00 -27.91 20.02
N ARG A 705 6.59 -28.76 20.96
CA ARG A 705 7.49 -29.45 21.89
C ARG A 705 8.34 -30.50 21.17
N GLN A 706 7.72 -31.29 20.29
CA GLN A 706 8.39 -32.33 19.49
C GLN A 706 8.35 -32.01 17.98
N ALA A 707 9.24 -32.64 17.21
CA ALA A 707 9.26 -32.51 15.75
C ALA A 707 8.08 -33.26 15.10
N LEU A 708 7.42 -32.60 14.14
CA LEU A 708 6.28 -33.12 13.39
C LEU A 708 6.62 -33.12 11.90
N GLU A 709 5.79 -33.78 11.10
CA GLU A 709 5.87 -33.69 9.64
C GLU A 709 5.74 -32.24 9.17
N THR A 710 6.52 -31.85 8.17
CA THR A 710 6.53 -30.46 7.66
C THR A 710 5.14 -30.01 7.19
N MET A 711 4.37 -30.89 6.55
CA MET A 711 2.99 -30.60 6.14
C MET A 711 2.05 -30.40 7.34
N LEU A 712 2.21 -31.21 8.40
CA LEU A 712 1.44 -31.08 9.64
C LEU A 712 1.76 -29.77 10.36
N ASN A 713 3.03 -29.38 10.43
CA ASN A 713 3.47 -28.08 10.96
C ASN A 713 2.80 -26.90 10.23
N GLN A 714 2.71 -26.97 8.90
CA GLN A 714 2.14 -25.90 8.09
C GLN A 714 0.62 -25.76 8.28
N VAL A 715 -0.11 -26.88 8.34
CA VAL A 715 -1.56 -26.88 8.62
C VAL A 715 -1.84 -26.34 10.01
N ILE A 716 -1.09 -26.79 11.03
CA ILE A 716 -1.22 -26.31 12.41
C ILE A 716 -0.99 -24.80 12.47
N LEU A 717 0.11 -24.31 11.90
CA LEU A 717 0.45 -22.89 11.96
C LEU A 717 -0.62 -22.01 11.29
N ASN A 718 -1.15 -22.44 10.15
CA ASN A 718 -2.20 -21.69 9.44
C ASN A 718 -3.51 -21.65 10.25
N GLY A 719 -3.88 -22.76 10.91
CA GLY A 719 -5.05 -22.79 11.78
C GLY A 719 -4.89 -21.97 13.06
N VAL A 720 -3.74 -22.04 13.74
CA VAL A 720 -3.49 -21.27 14.96
C VAL A 720 -3.56 -19.75 14.71
N LYS A 721 -3.14 -19.29 13.53
CA LYS A 721 -3.21 -17.87 13.14
C LYS A 721 -4.62 -17.31 13.04
N THR A 722 -5.66 -18.15 12.97
CA THR A 722 -7.07 -17.69 12.91
C THR A 722 -7.72 -17.59 14.28
N TRP A 723 -7.03 -17.99 15.35
CA TRP A 723 -7.61 -18.02 16.69
C TRP A 723 -7.69 -16.63 17.32
N LYS A 724 -8.74 -16.43 18.13
CA LYS A 724 -8.90 -15.21 18.93
C LYS A 724 -8.25 -15.43 20.29
N LEU A 725 -7.26 -14.61 20.61
CA LEU A 725 -6.42 -14.75 21.81
C LEU A 725 -6.69 -13.60 22.78
N GLN A 726 -6.69 -13.91 24.08
CA GLN A 726 -6.81 -12.93 25.15
C GLN A 726 -5.47 -12.86 25.91
N PRO A 727 -4.90 -11.65 26.10
CA PRO A 727 -3.68 -11.48 26.87
C PRO A 727 -3.95 -11.63 28.37
N ALA A 728 -2.90 -11.98 29.13
CA ALA A 728 -2.97 -11.96 30.58
C ALA A 728 -3.09 -10.52 31.11
N VAL A 729 -3.81 -10.36 32.22
CA VAL A 729 -3.83 -9.16 33.05
C VAL A 729 -3.40 -9.55 34.46
N GLN A 730 -2.40 -8.87 34.99
CA GLN A 730 -1.89 -9.07 36.35
C GLN A 730 -1.74 -7.72 37.05
N HIS A 731 -2.28 -7.60 38.25
CA HIS A 731 -2.37 -6.34 39.01
C HIS A 731 -2.95 -5.21 38.14
N GLY A 732 -3.97 -5.54 37.34
CA GLY A 732 -4.62 -4.62 36.42
C GLY A 732 -3.78 -4.13 35.25
N ARG A 733 -2.63 -4.74 34.97
CA ARG A 733 -1.78 -4.44 33.80
C ARG A 733 -1.76 -5.60 32.83
N LEU A 734 -1.88 -5.29 31.53
CA LEU A 734 -1.68 -6.27 30.46
C LEU A 734 -0.29 -6.91 30.58
N GLN A 735 -0.10 -8.14 30.15
CA GLN A 735 1.20 -8.81 30.15
C GLN A 735 1.39 -9.59 28.86
N ASP A 736 2.64 -9.62 28.38
CA ASP A 736 3.04 -10.63 27.42
C ASP A 736 2.97 -11.98 28.13
N SER A 737 2.39 -12.96 27.47
CA SER A 737 1.96 -14.19 28.13
C SER A 737 2.13 -15.40 27.21
N LYS A 738 2.05 -16.59 27.80
CA LYS A 738 2.12 -17.84 27.07
C LYS A 738 0.96 -18.74 27.43
N VAL A 739 0.47 -19.48 26.43
CA VAL A 739 -0.58 -20.48 26.60
C VAL A 739 -0.09 -21.77 25.97
N ASP A 740 -0.17 -22.85 26.75
CA ASP A 740 0.14 -24.19 26.29
C ASP A 740 -1.12 -24.93 25.85
N ILE A 741 -1.00 -25.68 24.75
CA ILE A 741 -2.11 -26.35 24.09
C ILE A 741 -1.69 -27.75 23.74
N LEU A 742 -2.54 -28.71 24.07
CA LEU A 742 -2.38 -30.09 23.67
C LEU A 742 -2.97 -30.29 22.27
N LEU A 743 -2.13 -30.78 21.38
CA LEU A 743 -2.47 -31.21 20.03
C LEU A 743 -2.61 -32.72 20.02
N ARG A 744 -3.69 -33.24 19.43
CA ARG A 744 -3.82 -34.66 19.06
C ARG A 744 -4.20 -34.76 17.60
N TYR A 745 -3.48 -35.56 16.84
CA TYR A 745 -3.78 -35.83 15.45
C TYR A 745 -3.99 -37.33 15.24
N ARG A 746 -4.96 -37.69 14.41
CA ARG A 746 -5.31 -39.07 14.07
C ARG A 746 -6.00 -39.11 12.71
N ASN A 747 -5.52 -39.96 11.80
CA ASN A 747 -6.17 -40.25 10.51
C ASN A 747 -6.54 -38.98 9.70
N GLY A 748 -5.63 -38.01 9.64
CA GLY A 748 -5.86 -36.77 8.88
C GLY A 748 -6.72 -35.73 9.59
N GLN A 749 -7.10 -35.95 10.85
CA GLN A 749 -7.82 -34.99 11.68
C GLN A 749 -6.92 -34.49 12.83
N ILE A 750 -7.00 -33.20 13.15
CA ILE A 750 -6.24 -32.54 14.20
C ILE A 750 -7.21 -31.89 15.17
N SER A 751 -7.06 -32.22 16.45
CA SER A 751 -7.85 -31.69 17.55
C SER A 751 -6.95 -30.96 18.55
N PHE A 752 -7.48 -29.91 19.16
CA PHE A 752 -6.77 -29.07 20.12
C PHE A 752 -7.54 -29.05 21.44
N MET A 753 -6.80 -29.07 22.55
CA MET A 753 -7.33 -28.91 23.88
C MET A 753 -6.42 -27.96 24.65
N ALA A 754 -6.98 -27.05 25.44
CA ALA A 754 -6.18 -26.25 26.35
C ALA A 754 -5.41 -27.19 27.30
N ALA A 755 -4.11 -26.97 27.48
CA ALA A 755 -3.37 -27.73 28.48
C ALA A 755 -3.90 -27.35 29.88
N PRO A 756 -4.03 -28.31 30.81
CA PRO A 756 -4.36 -27.95 32.19
C PRO A 756 -3.29 -27.01 32.74
N SER A 757 -3.72 -25.90 33.34
CA SER A 757 -2.85 -24.94 33.99
C SER A 757 -1.97 -25.68 35.01
N ALA A 758 -0.65 -25.53 34.92
CA ALA A 758 0.21 -25.95 36.03
C ALA A 758 -0.17 -25.08 37.24
N SER A 759 -0.72 -25.74 38.26
CA SER A 759 -1.15 -25.16 39.54
C SER A 759 0.01 -24.59 40.33
#